data_AF-V4K9T1-F1
#
_entry.id   AF-V4K9T1-F1
#
_cell.length_a   1.000
_cell.length_b   1.000
_cell.length_c   1.000
_cell.angle_alpha   90.00
_cell.angle_beta   90.00
_cell.angle_gamma   90.00
#
_symmetry.space_group_name_H-M   'P 1'
#
loop_
_entity.id
_entity.type
_entity.pdbx_description
1 polymer ?
#
loop_
_entity_poly.entity_id
_entity_poly.type
_entity_poly.pdbx_seq_one_letter_code
_entity_poly.pdbx_strand_id
1 'polypeptide(L)'
;MRGAQALNFLRRTTTLAQHLSPAPPLTAATRLALRSFLEENPNDLVYTHNRKIDELIKSGDLTSAYEVFDGMSVRDVVTYNLLISGNSRNGCSIRAIELYAEMVSHGLRESASTFPSVLSVCSDEWFCREGTQVHCRVISLGFGCNMFVRSALVGLYASLRLLNVALKLFDEMSERNLAVCNLLLRCFCETGDSKRLFRVYEKMGLESVTENGLTYCYMIRGCSNDRLLYEGKQLHSLVVKSGWDISNIFVANALVDLYSACGDLSGSKKSFNAVPEEDVISWNSIVSVCADYGSVLDSLDLFSKMQFWGKRPSIRSFMSFLNFCSRNSDVQSGKQIHCFVLKMGFDVSSLHVQSGLIDMYGKCNDIESSVSVYQSLPGLTLECCNSLMTSLMHCGITKDIIEMFGLMIDEGTGIDEVTLSTVLKALSLSVPPSLHSFALVHCCAIKSGYASDVAVSCSLIDAYSKSGQNEVSRKVFDELDSPNIFCWTSIINGYARNGMGRDCVEMLREMDQKNLVPDEVTILSVLSGCSHSGLVEEGELIFDSLESKYGISPGRKLYACMVDLLGRAGLVEKAERLLLRARGDADCIAWSSLLQSCRIHGNESIGRRAAEVLMDLEPENFSVYIQISKFYFEIGDFEISRQIRETAASRELMREIGYTAGKMVYTDLDILEKLKKFDVPDDDEDFDNDTKLFDLPSFKSRSSGKNLVNVDTFGAAGDGVSDDTQAFVSAWSKACSAPKSVLLVPQGRSYLVNATKFIGPCEQKLIIQIDGTIVAPDEPGNWDPKFQRIWLEFSKLKGVVFQGNGVIDGSGSKWWAASCKKNKSNPCKSAPTALTIESSSGVKISGLTIQNSQQMNFIIARSNSVRVSKVKVSSPGDSPNTDGIHITGSTNVVLQDCKIGTGDDCVSIVNASSNIKMKNIYCGPGHGISIGSLGNNNSTGIVTNVVLDTAFLRETTNGLRIKTYQGGSGYVQGVRFTNVQMQDVSNPILIDQFYCDNPTSCQNQTSAVKISQIMYRNITGTTKSEKAIKFACSDTVPCSHIVLNNVNLEGKDGQVEAYCNSAEGFGYGVIHPSADCLYSHDDKCLDQSHKPGPVLVTEPGHDEL
;
A
#
# COMPACT_ATOMS: atom_id res chain seq x y z
N MET A 1 -12.58 36.81 -36.41
CA MET A 1 -13.55 37.91 -36.65
C MET A 1 -13.86 38.21 -38.13
N ARG A 2 -13.65 37.28 -39.09
CA ARG A 2 -14.14 37.43 -40.49
C ARG A 2 -15.31 36.51 -40.88
N GLY A 3 -15.62 35.47 -40.09
CA GLY A 3 -16.78 34.58 -40.35
C GLY A 3 -18.16 35.17 -40.01
N ALA A 4 -18.23 36.25 -39.23
CA ALA A 4 -19.50 36.81 -38.74
C ALA A 4 -20.32 37.57 -39.82
N GLN A 5 -19.70 37.98 -40.93
CA GLN A 5 -20.41 38.69 -42.01
C GLN A 5 -21.07 37.74 -43.02
N ALA A 6 -20.51 36.56 -43.28
CA ALA A 6 -21.14 35.52 -44.12
C ALA A 6 -22.39 34.91 -43.43
N LEU A 7 -22.32 34.74 -42.10
CA LEU A 7 -23.39 34.18 -41.25
C LEU A 7 -24.71 34.98 -41.25
N ASN A 8 -24.68 36.27 -41.58
CA ASN A 8 -25.89 37.11 -41.61
C ASN A 8 -26.66 37.07 -42.94
N PHE A 9 -26.08 36.51 -44.01
CA PHE A 9 -26.72 36.49 -45.33
C PHE A 9 -27.71 35.33 -45.50
N LEU A 10 -27.37 34.13 -45.04
CA LEU A 10 -28.27 32.96 -45.03
C LEU A 10 -29.52 33.17 -44.14
N ARG A 11 -29.42 34.04 -43.13
CA ARG A 11 -30.57 34.50 -42.31
C ARG A 11 -31.58 35.35 -43.07
N ARG A 12 -31.20 36.01 -44.18
CA ARG A 12 -32.09 36.93 -44.92
C ARG A 12 -32.83 36.28 -46.09
N THR A 13 -32.39 35.13 -46.59
CA THR A 13 -33.04 34.45 -47.71
C THR A 13 -34.21 33.54 -47.31
N THR A 14 -34.42 33.31 -46.01
CA THR A 14 -35.55 32.54 -45.47
C THR A 14 -36.83 33.35 -45.22
N THR A 15 -36.83 34.67 -45.43
CA THR A 15 -37.96 35.56 -45.07
C THR A 15 -38.56 36.40 -46.19
N LEU A 16 -38.40 36.01 -47.46
CA LEU A 16 -39.17 36.59 -48.57
C LEU A 16 -39.85 35.52 -49.42
N ALA A 17 -40.86 34.89 -48.83
CA ALA A 17 -41.99 34.40 -49.61
C ALA A 17 -43.00 35.54 -49.69
N GLN A 18 -42.98 36.34 -50.76
CA GLN A 18 -44.13 37.15 -51.19
C GLN A 18 -44.04 37.52 -52.68
N HIS A 19 -45.04 37.02 -53.42
CA HIS A 19 -45.60 37.52 -54.68
C HIS A 19 -44.69 37.76 -55.90
N LEU A 20 -44.71 36.81 -56.85
CA LEU A 20 -44.66 37.12 -58.28
C LEU A 20 -45.71 36.27 -59.04
N SER A 21 -46.66 36.98 -59.65
CA SER A 21 -47.73 36.52 -60.54
C SER A 21 -47.20 35.85 -61.82
N PRO A 22 -48.03 35.10 -62.57
CA PRO A 22 -47.56 34.30 -63.70
C PRO A 22 -47.22 35.19 -64.91
N ALA A 23 -46.07 34.93 -65.54
CA ALA A 23 -45.71 35.54 -66.82
C ALA A 23 -46.48 34.86 -67.99
N PRO A 24 -46.85 35.62 -69.04
CA PRO A 24 -47.76 35.19 -70.10
C PRO A 24 -47.06 34.32 -71.17
N PRO A 25 -47.82 33.64 -72.05
CA PRO A 25 -47.23 32.87 -73.14
C PRO A 25 -46.75 33.81 -74.25
N LEU A 26 -45.55 33.57 -74.79
CA LEU A 26 -45.08 34.27 -75.99
C LEU A 26 -44.85 33.29 -77.14
N THR A 27 -45.64 33.57 -78.17
CA THR A 27 -45.74 32.95 -79.48
C THR A 27 -44.55 33.25 -80.39
N ALA A 28 -44.27 32.26 -81.23
CA ALA A 28 -43.71 32.27 -82.59
C ALA A 28 -42.90 33.47 -83.14
N ALA A 29 -41.70 33.13 -83.63
CA ALA A 29 -41.02 33.52 -84.87
C ALA A 29 -41.05 34.99 -85.34
N THR A 30 -39.89 35.59 -85.66
CA THR A 30 -39.18 35.45 -86.95
C THR A 30 -37.99 36.43 -87.01
N ARG A 31 -36.79 35.94 -87.35
CA ARG A 31 -35.94 36.37 -88.50
C ARG A 31 -34.45 36.14 -88.21
N LEU A 32 -33.90 35.19 -88.96
CA LEU A 32 -32.47 34.99 -89.19
C LEU A 32 -31.80 36.28 -89.66
N ALA A 33 -30.64 36.58 -89.09
CA ALA A 33 -29.56 37.24 -89.78
C ALA A 33 -28.38 36.26 -89.81
N LEU A 34 -28.06 35.75 -91.01
CA LEU A 34 -26.87 34.96 -91.28
C LEU A 34 -25.62 35.84 -91.06
N ARG A 35 -24.93 35.65 -89.94
CA ARG A 35 -23.47 35.72 -89.89
C ARG A 35 -22.96 34.42 -89.26
N SER A 36 -22.14 33.77 -90.05
CA SER A 36 -21.77 32.36 -90.02
C SER A 36 -20.61 32.09 -89.06
N PHE A 37 -20.80 31.02 -88.25
CA PHE A 37 -19.84 29.94 -88.01
C PHE A 37 -18.44 30.36 -87.55
N LEU A 38 -18.27 30.63 -86.24
CA LEU A 38 -17.05 30.38 -85.43
C LEU A 38 -17.24 30.85 -83.96
N GLU A 39 -18.43 30.67 -83.37
CA GLU A 39 -18.61 30.84 -81.93
C GLU A 39 -18.75 29.46 -81.29
N GLU A 40 -17.79 29.09 -80.43
CA GLU A 40 -17.89 27.89 -79.61
C GLU A 40 -19.18 27.96 -78.81
N ASN A 41 -19.97 26.88 -78.85
CA ASN A 41 -21.18 26.77 -78.07
C ASN A 41 -20.83 27.05 -76.59
N PRO A 42 -21.41 28.10 -75.96
CA PRO A 42 -21.08 28.46 -74.58
C PRO A 42 -21.24 27.28 -73.61
N ASN A 43 -22.14 26.34 -73.92
CA ASN A 43 -22.36 25.13 -73.13
C ASN A 43 -21.24 24.09 -73.27
N ASP A 44 -20.58 23.98 -74.43
CA ASP A 44 -19.42 23.09 -74.61
C ASP A 44 -18.18 23.66 -73.89
N LEU A 45 -18.07 24.99 -73.83
CA LEU A 45 -17.02 25.66 -73.07
C LEU A 45 -17.21 25.45 -71.56
N VAL A 46 -18.43 25.59 -71.03
CA VAL A 46 -18.70 25.31 -69.60
C VAL A 46 -18.46 23.83 -69.27
N TYR A 47 -18.86 22.90 -70.14
CA TYR A 47 -18.61 21.47 -69.93
C TYR A 47 -17.11 21.12 -69.88
N THR A 48 -16.31 21.67 -70.80
CA THR A 48 -14.86 21.42 -70.83
C THR A 48 -14.14 22.01 -69.62
N HIS A 49 -14.53 23.21 -69.16
CA HIS A 49 -14.01 23.80 -67.93
C HIS A 49 -14.43 23.00 -66.69
N ASN A 50 -15.68 22.53 -66.62
CA ASN A 50 -16.16 21.67 -65.53
C ASN A 50 -15.36 20.36 -65.45
N ARG A 51 -15.03 19.74 -66.59
CA ARG A 51 -14.20 18.52 -66.61
C ARG A 51 -12.78 18.78 -66.10
N LYS A 52 -12.20 19.92 -66.49
CA LYS A 52 -10.86 20.34 -66.03
C LYS A 52 -10.85 20.63 -64.52
N ILE A 53 -11.88 21.30 -64.00
CA ILE A 53 -12.05 21.53 -62.56
C ILE A 53 -12.18 20.21 -61.81
N ASP A 54 -12.97 19.24 -62.30
CA ASP A 54 -13.10 17.92 -61.67
C ASP A 54 -11.79 17.12 -61.66
N GLU A 55 -11.03 17.15 -62.76
CA GLU A 55 -9.69 16.51 -62.84
C GLU A 55 -8.72 17.13 -61.83
N LEU A 56 -8.67 18.46 -61.70
CA LEU A 56 -7.82 19.18 -60.74
C LEU A 56 -8.21 18.93 -59.28
N ILE A 57 -9.51 18.86 -58.98
CA ILE A 57 -10.00 18.51 -57.64
C ILE A 57 -9.61 17.07 -57.28
N LYS A 58 -9.69 16.13 -58.23
CA LYS A 58 -9.29 14.73 -58.02
C LYS A 58 -7.79 14.57 -57.80
N SER A 59 -6.95 15.42 -58.40
CA SER A 59 -5.51 15.45 -58.15
C SER A 59 -5.10 16.22 -56.89
N GLY A 60 -6.05 16.83 -56.17
CA GLY A 60 -5.80 17.59 -54.95
C GLY A 60 -5.35 19.04 -55.16
N ASP A 61 -5.29 19.52 -56.42
CA ASP A 61 -4.87 20.89 -56.75
C ASP A 61 -6.08 21.83 -56.80
N LEU A 62 -6.50 22.27 -55.60
CA LEU A 62 -7.65 23.15 -55.45
C LEU A 62 -7.35 24.58 -55.94
N THR A 63 -6.10 25.02 -55.91
CA THR A 63 -5.68 26.38 -56.32
C THR A 63 -5.89 26.58 -57.82
N SER A 64 -5.37 25.66 -58.63
CA SER A 64 -5.55 25.70 -60.09
C SER A 64 -7.03 25.53 -60.49
N ALA A 65 -7.81 24.79 -59.70
CA ALA A 65 -9.25 24.65 -59.92
C ALA A 65 -9.99 26.00 -59.74
N TYR A 66 -9.57 26.80 -58.75
CA TYR A 66 -10.09 28.17 -58.57
C TYR A 66 -9.67 29.11 -59.69
N GLU A 67 -8.45 29.03 -60.20
CA GLU A 67 -8.01 29.86 -61.33
C GLU A 67 -8.88 29.62 -62.58
N VAL A 68 -9.18 28.35 -62.86
CA VAL A 68 -10.08 27.97 -63.97
C VAL A 68 -11.51 28.48 -63.70
N PHE A 69 -12.00 28.37 -62.47
CA PHE A 69 -13.32 28.86 -62.07
C PHE A 69 -13.47 30.38 -62.17
N ASP A 70 -12.45 31.12 -61.73
CA ASP A 70 -12.41 32.57 -61.78
C ASP A 70 -12.31 33.11 -63.21
N GLY A 71 -11.70 32.33 -64.12
CA GLY A 71 -11.64 32.62 -65.55
C GLY A 71 -12.91 32.35 -66.35
N MET A 72 -13.92 31.69 -65.77
CA MET A 72 -15.19 31.37 -66.47
C MET A 72 -16.15 32.56 -66.51
N SER A 73 -16.61 32.94 -67.71
CA SER A 73 -17.61 34.01 -67.91
C SER A 73 -19.05 33.58 -67.59
N VAL A 74 -19.34 32.28 -67.69
CA VAL A 74 -20.63 31.67 -67.37
C VAL A 74 -20.36 30.45 -66.51
N ARG A 75 -21.07 30.34 -65.38
CA ARG A 75 -20.95 29.24 -64.42
C ARG A 75 -22.33 28.62 -64.23
N ASP A 76 -22.39 27.31 -64.25
CA ASP A 76 -23.63 26.56 -64.03
C ASP A 76 -23.65 25.90 -62.66
N VAL A 77 -24.77 25.25 -62.33
CA VAL A 77 -24.95 24.53 -61.06
C VAL A 77 -23.90 23.42 -60.89
N VAL A 78 -23.43 22.80 -61.98
CA VAL A 78 -22.41 21.75 -61.94
C VAL A 78 -21.05 22.34 -61.57
N THR A 79 -20.69 23.51 -62.13
CA THR A 79 -19.45 24.24 -61.80
C THR A 79 -19.34 24.50 -60.30
N TYR A 80 -20.39 25.05 -59.68
CA TYR A 80 -20.40 25.32 -58.24
C TYR A 80 -20.39 24.03 -57.40
N ASN A 81 -21.16 23.01 -57.78
CA ASN A 81 -21.21 21.74 -57.04
C ASN A 81 -19.85 21.02 -57.00
N LEU A 82 -19.07 21.09 -58.08
CA LEU A 82 -17.71 20.55 -58.13
C LEU A 82 -16.82 21.20 -57.07
N LEU A 83 -16.78 22.54 -57.02
CA LEU A 83 -15.98 23.24 -56.02
C LEU A 83 -16.51 23.04 -54.59
N ILE A 84 -17.82 23.05 -54.36
CA ILE A 84 -18.39 22.79 -53.02
C ILE A 84 -17.94 21.42 -52.51
N SER A 85 -18.08 20.38 -53.34
CA SER A 85 -17.62 19.01 -53.04
C SER A 85 -16.10 18.94 -52.86
N GLY A 86 -15.33 19.61 -53.72
CA GLY A 86 -13.86 19.64 -53.65
C GLY A 86 -13.33 20.33 -52.40
N ASN A 87 -13.95 21.43 -51.96
CA ASN A 87 -13.61 22.10 -50.70
C ASN A 87 -14.01 21.25 -49.49
N SER A 88 -15.14 20.54 -49.55
CA SER A 88 -15.56 19.59 -48.50
C SER A 88 -14.51 18.49 -48.28
N ARG A 89 -13.99 17.88 -49.36
CA ARG A 89 -12.98 16.81 -49.28
C ARG A 89 -11.62 17.28 -48.75
N ASN A 90 -11.29 18.55 -48.94
CA ASN A 90 -10.03 19.16 -48.48
C ASN A 90 -10.17 19.91 -47.14
N GLY A 91 -11.27 19.71 -46.40
CA GLY A 91 -11.48 20.31 -45.07
C GLY A 91 -11.75 21.83 -45.08
N CYS A 92 -12.05 22.43 -46.23
CA CYS A 92 -12.29 23.86 -46.41
C CYS A 92 -13.79 24.23 -46.31
N SER A 93 -14.44 23.80 -45.22
CA SER A 93 -15.91 23.84 -45.06
C SER A 93 -16.53 25.25 -45.10
N ILE A 94 -15.81 26.26 -44.57
CA ILE A 94 -16.26 27.67 -44.64
C ILE A 94 -16.42 28.13 -46.10
N ARG A 95 -15.41 27.85 -46.92
CA ARG A 95 -15.37 28.30 -48.31
C ARG A 95 -16.43 27.60 -49.17
N ALA A 96 -16.72 26.33 -48.88
CA ALA A 96 -17.79 25.59 -49.54
C ALA A 96 -19.18 26.21 -49.27
N ILE A 97 -19.45 26.68 -48.04
CA ILE A 97 -20.71 27.37 -47.70
C ILE A 97 -20.78 28.75 -48.36
N GLU A 98 -19.67 29.48 -48.46
CA GLU A 98 -19.61 30.75 -49.21
C GLU A 98 -19.95 30.55 -50.70
N LEU A 99 -19.39 29.51 -51.33
CA LEU A 99 -19.68 29.17 -52.73
C LEU A 99 -21.15 28.78 -52.94
N TYR A 100 -21.76 28.07 -51.98
CA TYR A 100 -23.19 27.77 -52.03
C TYR A 100 -24.05 29.05 -51.92
N ALA A 101 -23.69 29.96 -51.01
CA ALA A 101 -24.36 31.24 -50.88
C ALA A 101 -24.20 32.11 -52.14
N GLU A 102 -23.01 32.11 -52.75
CA GLU A 102 -22.71 32.79 -54.02
C GLU A 102 -23.61 32.25 -55.13
N MET A 103 -23.67 30.93 -55.32
CA MET A 103 -24.52 30.28 -56.32
C MET A 103 -25.99 30.69 -56.19
N VAL A 104 -26.54 30.63 -54.97
CA VAL A 104 -27.94 31.02 -54.71
C VAL A 104 -28.17 32.51 -54.94
N SER A 105 -27.20 33.37 -54.60
CA SER A 105 -27.29 34.82 -54.83
C SER A 105 -27.29 35.22 -56.32
N HIS A 106 -26.66 34.41 -57.17
CA HIS A 106 -26.67 34.58 -58.63
C HIS A 106 -27.96 34.07 -59.30
N GLY A 107 -28.94 33.61 -58.51
CA GLY A 107 -30.23 33.12 -59.03
C GLY A 107 -30.16 31.74 -59.68
N LEU A 108 -29.04 31.01 -59.53
CA LEU A 108 -28.91 29.64 -59.99
C LEU A 108 -29.71 28.71 -59.07
N ARG A 109 -30.70 28.02 -59.64
CA ARG A 109 -31.61 27.15 -58.87
C ARG A 109 -30.89 25.86 -58.47
N GLU A 110 -31.00 25.52 -57.19
CA GLU A 110 -30.45 24.28 -56.64
C GLU A 110 -31.06 23.04 -57.31
N SER A 111 -30.22 22.05 -57.59
CA SER A 111 -30.60 20.75 -58.16
C SER A 111 -30.54 19.64 -57.11
N ALA A 112 -31.07 18.46 -57.45
CA ALA A 112 -30.93 17.27 -56.59
C ALA A 112 -29.47 16.85 -56.32
N SER A 113 -28.52 17.22 -57.19
CA SER A 113 -27.09 16.99 -56.98
C SER A 113 -26.40 18.05 -56.11
N THR A 114 -27.05 19.21 -55.90
CA THR A 114 -26.52 20.31 -55.09
C THR A 114 -26.58 19.98 -53.60
N PHE A 115 -27.73 19.46 -53.14
CA PHE A 115 -27.95 19.22 -51.71
C PHE A 115 -26.98 18.21 -51.09
N PRO A 116 -26.66 17.06 -51.70
CA PRO A 116 -25.68 16.14 -51.15
C PRO A 116 -24.30 16.79 -50.92
N SER A 117 -23.83 17.63 -51.85
CA SER A 117 -22.55 18.34 -51.75
C SER A 117 -22.52 19.39 -50.65
N VAL A 118 -23.64 20.07 -50.39
CA VAL A 118 -23.73 21.09 -49.33
C VAL A 118 -23.97 20.43 -47.96
N LEU A 119 -24.80 19.39 -47.91
CA LEU A 119 -25.10 18.66 -46.68
C LEU A 119 -23.87 17.89 -46.15
N SER A 120 -22.98 17.42 -47.02
CA SER A 120 -21.71 16.80 -46.59
C SER A 120 -20.80 17.79 -45.86
N VAL A 121 -20.80 19.06 -46.26
CA VAL A 121 -20.07 20.14 -45.57
C VAL A 121 -20.71 20.46 -44.22
N CYS A 122 -22.04 20.44 -44.15
CA CYS A 122 -22.78 20.74 -42.93
C CYS A 122 -22.71 19.61 -41.87
N SER A 123 -22.03 18.52 -42.19
CA SER A 123 -21.83 17.38 -41.28
C SER A 123 -20.76 17.67 -40.22
N ASP A 124 -19.98 18.75 -40.36
CA ASP A 124 -19.08 19.29 -39.33
C ASP A 124 -19.89 19.98 -38.21
N GLU A 125 -19.54 19.75 -36.94
CA GLU A 125 -20.27 20.27 -35.77
C GLU A 125 -20.49 21.80 -35.80
N TRP A 126 -19.57 22.54 -36.44
CA TRP A 126 -19.61 23.98 -36.54
C TRP A 126 -20.76 24.53 -37.41
N PHE A 127 -21.33 23.72 -38.30
CA PHE A 127 -22.35 24.14 -39.29
C PHE A 127 -23.73 23.50 -39.11
N CYS A 128 -24.05 23.05 -37.89
CA CYS A 128 -25.33 22.39 -37.59
C CYS A 128 -26.56 23.29 -37.88
N ARG A 129 -26.42 24.61 -37.72
CA ARG A 129 -27.50 25.58 -38.00
C ARG A 129 -27.74 25.72 -39.51
N GLU A 130 -26.68 25.80 -40.29
CA GLU A 130 -26.68 25.87 -41.73
C GLU A 130 -27.24 24.57 -42.32
N GLY A 131 -26.86 23.41 -41.80
CA GLY A 131 -27.42 22.12 -42.19
C GLY A 131 -28.95 22.04 -42.00
N THR A 132 -29.46 22.57 -40.89
CA THR A 132 -30.92 22.65 -40.65
C THR A 132 -31.61 23.59 -41.64
N GLN A 133 -30.99 24.73 -41.98
CA GLN A 133 -31.53 25.65 -42.98
C GLN A 133 -31.56 25.03 -44.38
N VAL A 134 -30.51 24.30 -44.76
CA VAL A 134 -30.44 23.56 -46.02
C VAL A 134 -31.52 22.47 -46.06
N HIS A 135 -31.79 21.78 -44.95
CA HIS A 135 -32.92 20.83 -44.87
C HIS A 135 -34.29 21.53 -45.06
N CYS A 136 -34.53 22.68 -44.43
CA CYS A 136 -35.75 23.46 -44.70
C CYS A 136 -35.85 23.86 -46.18
N ARG A 137 -34.71 24.22 -46.80
CA ARG A 137 -34.64 24.56 -48.22
C ARG A 137 -35.00 23.37 -49.12
N VAL A 138 -34.50 22.17 -48.81
CA VAL A 138 -34.86 20.89 -49.49
C VAL A 138 -36.38 20.68 -49.49
N ILE A 139 -37.04 20.88 -48.34
CA ILE A 139 -38.49 20.72 -48.21
C ILE A 139 -39.21 21.78 -49.05
N SER A 140 -38.81 23.06 -48.91
CA SER A 140 -39.44 24.19 -49.62
C SER A 140 -39.38 24.08 -51.16
N LEU A 141 -38.32 23.44 -51.68
CA LEU A 141 -38.10 23.27 -53.11
C LEU A 141 -38.63 21.92 -53.65
N GLY A 142 -39.26 21.11 -52.81
CA GLY A 142 -39.88 19.83 -53.21
C GLY A 142 -38.89 18.67 -53.41
N PHE A 143 -37.64 18.79 -52.96
CA PHE A 143 -36.63 17.73 -53.06
C PHE A 143 -36.72 16.70 -51.93
N GLY A 144 -37.66 16.87 -51.00
CA GLY A 144 -37.81 16.03 -49.80
C GLY A 144 -38.00 14.54 -50.08
N CYS A 145 -38.49 14.13 -51.26
CA CYS A 145 -38.66 12.72 -51.64
C CYS A 145 -37.52 12.17 -52.52
N ASN A 146 -36.54 13.00 -52.90
CA ASN A 146 -35.42 12.54 -53.74
C ASN A 146 -34.51 11.62 -52.93
N MET A 147 -34.25 10.41 -53.44
CA MET A 147 -33.47 9.38 -52.74
C MET A 147 -32.07 9.87 -52.33
N PHE A 148 -31.34 10.54 -53.24
CA PHE A 148 -29.97 11.00 -52.98
C PHE A 148 -29.93 12.12 -51.94
N VAL A 149 -30.90 13.04 -52.00
CA VAL A 149 -31.04 14.13 -51.02
C VAL A 149 -31.43 13.56 -49.65
N ARG A 150 -32.35 12.61 -49.59
CA ARG A 150 -32.72 11.92 -48.34
C ARG A 150 -31.55 11.16 -47.73
N SER A 151 -30.77 10.41 -48.53
CA SER A 151 -29.57 9.74 -48.03
C SER A 151 -28.56 10.73 -47.40
N ALA A 152 -28.36 11.89 -48.03
CA ALA A 152 -27.50 12.94 -47.49
C ALA A 152 -28.06 13.56 -46.20
N LEU A 153 -29.38 13.73 -46.08
CA LEU A 153 -30.02 14.20 -44.85
C LEU A 153 -29.90 13.19 -43.70
N VAL A 154 -30.06 11.89 -43.97
CA VAL A 154 -29.80 10.84 -42.97
C VAL A 154 -28.35 10.94 -42.47
N GLY A 155 -27.38 11.14 -43.37
CA GLY A 155 -25.98 11.31 -42.99
C GLY A 155 -25.66 12.58 -42.21
N LEU A 156 -26.30 13.71 -42.54
CA LEU A 156 -26.20 14.94 -41.77
C LEU A 156 -26.67 14.71 -40.32
N TYR A 157 -27.87 14.16 -40.12
CA TYR A 157 -28.39 13.98 -38.76
C TYR A 157 -27.64 12.88 -37.99
N ALA A 158 -27.12 11.87 -38.68
CA ALA A 158 -26.31 10.83 -38.07
C ALA A 158 -24.94 11.37 -37.58
N SER A 159 -24.27 12.22 -38.37
CA SER A 159 -23.01 12.88 -37.98
C SER A 159 -23.20 13.87 -36.82
N LEU A 160 -24.34 14.58 -36.77
CA LEU A 160 -24.73 15.45 -35.66
C LEU A 160 -25.24 14.69 -34.41
N ARG A 161 -25.13 13.35 -34.37
CA ARG A 161 -25.59 12.48 -33.27
C ARG A 161 -27.10 12.56 -32.98
N LEU A 162 -27.91 13.09 -33.90
CA LEU A 162 -29.38 13.17 -33.80
C LEU A 162 -30.05 11.92 -34.39
N LEU A 163 -29.73 10.75 -33.82
CA LEU A 163 -30.05 9.43 -34.38
C LEU A 163 -31.55 9.14 -34.53
N ASN A 164 -32.41 9.74 -33.69
CA ASN A 164 -33.87 9.59 -33.81
C ASN A 164 -34.41 10.25 -35.09
N VAL A 165 -33.85 11.41 -35.46
CA VAL A 165 -34.25 12.14 -36.67
C VAL A 165 -33.72 11.41 -37.90
N ALA A 166 -32.47 10.95 -37.85
CA ALA A 166 -31.87 10.15 -38.91
C ALA A 166 -32.68 8.87 -39.19
N LEU A 167 -33.10 8.15 -38.14
CA LEU A 167 -33.94 6.95 -38.28
C LEU A 167 -35.33 7.26 -38.85
N LYS A 168 -35.96 8.35 -38.43
CA LYS A 168 -37.26 8.75 -38.98
C LYS A 168 -37.17 9.02 -40.47
N LEU A 169 -36.16 9.79 -40.90
CA LEU A 169 -35.92 10.07 -42.31
C LEU A 169 -35.61 8.78 -43.10
N PHE A 170 -34.85 7.87 -42.51
CA PHE A 170 -34.56 6.56 -43.08
C PHE A 170 -35.81 5.70 -43.20
N ASP A 171 -36.69 5.67 -42.21
CA ASP A 171 -37.94 4.91 -42.21
C ASP A 171 -38.95 5.43 -43.25
N GLU A 172 -38.92 6.74 -43.55
CA GLU A 172 -39.77 7.36 -44.57
C GLU A 172 -39.29 7.12 -46.02
N MET A 173 -38.06 6.61 -46.23
CA MET A 173 -37.54 6.30 -47.57
C MET A 173 -38.34 5.17 -48.24
N SER A 174 -38.65 5.35 -49.54
CA SER A 174 -39.35 4.36 -50.37
C SER A 174 -38.47 3.19 -50.79
N GLU A 175 -37.18 3.46 -51.04
CA GLU A 175 -36.14 2.47 -51.34
C GLU A 175 -34.87 2.85 -50.58
N ARG A 176 -34.19 1.85 -50.00
CA ARG A 176 -32.95 2.03 -49.26
C ARG A 176 -31.80 1.41 -50.05
N ASN A 177 -30.70 2.14 -50.13
CA ASN A 177 -29.48 1.63 -50.74
C ASN A 177 -28.47 1.19 -49.68
N LEU A 178 -27.52 0.36 -50.08
CA LEU A 178 -26.47 -0.18 -49.20
C LEU A 178 -25.69 0.92 -48.46
N ALA A 179 -25.47 2.08 -49.10
CA ALA A 179 -24.70 3.18 -48.53
C ALA A 179 -25.39 3.81 -47.30
N VAL A 180 -26.68 4.10 -47.37
CA VAL A 180 -27.42 4.69 -46.22
C VAL A 180 -27.60 3.68 -45.09
N CYS A 181 -27.77 2.40 -45.42
CA CYS A 181 -27.85 1.33 -44.42
C CYS A 181 -26.52 1.15 -43.68
N ASN A 182 -25.40 1.04 -44.40
CA ASN A 182 -24.07 0.93 -43.78
C ASN A 182 -23.70 2.18 -42.96
N LEU A 183 -24.15 3.37 -43.36
CA LEU A 183 -23.96 4.59 -42.58
C LEU A 183 -24.67 4.52 -41.22
N LEU A 184 -25.92 4.07 -41.18
CA LEU A 184 -26.64 3.90 -39.92
C LEU A 184 -26.07 2.75 -39.07
N LEU A 185 -25.70 1.63 -39.69
CA LEU A 185 -25.04 0.53 -38.99
C LEU A 185 -23.74 0.99 -38.33
N ARG A 186 -22.92 1.77 -39.05
CA ARG A 186 -21.72 2.40 -38.48
C ARG A 186 -22.07 3.29 -37.28
N CYS A 187 -23.04 4.19 -37.44
CA CYS A 187 -23.41 5.11 -36.37
C CYS A 187 -23.94 4.39 -35.13
N PHE A 188 -24.83 3.40 -35.29
CA PHE A 188 -25.32 2.62 -34.15
C PHE A 188 -24.26 1.73 -33.53
N CYS A 189 -23.32 1.23 -34.33
CA CYS A 189 -22.14 0.53 -33.82
C CYS A 189 -21.27 1.47 -32.97
N GLU A 190 -20.96 2.68 -33.45
CA GLU A 190 -20.18 3.67 -32.70
C GLU A 190 -20.87 4.14 -31.42
N THR A 191 -22.21 4.18 -31.40
CA THR A 191 -22.98 4.58 -30.21
C THR A 191 -23.37 3.42 -29.28
N GLY A 192 -23.07 2.17 -29.63
CA GLY A 192 -23.41 1.00 -28.82
C GLY A 192 -24.92 0.71 -28.70
N ASP A 193 -25.72 1.02 -29.74
CA ASP A 193 -27.16 0.69 -29.75
C ASP A 193 -27.43 -0.55 -30.61
N SER A 194 -27.14 -1.73 -30.06
CA SER A 194 -27.33 -3.00 -30.77
C SER A 194 -28.77 -3.23 -31.22
N LYS A 195 -29.77 -2.82 -30.45
CA LYS A 195 -31.19 -2.99 -30.78
C LYS A 195 -31.55 -2.30 -32.09
N ARG A 196 -31.15 -1.03 -32.24
CA ARG A 196 -31.42 -0.27 -33.47
C ARG A 196 -30.54 -0.74 -34.62
N LEU A 197 -29.32 -1.16 -34.35
CA LEU A 197 -28.41 -1.78 -35.32
C LEU A 197 -29.03 -3.05 -35.94
N PHE A 198 -29.53 -3.98 -35.13
CA PHE A 198 -30.23 -5.18 -35.60
C PHE A 198 -31.52 -4.86 -36.36
N ARG A 199 -32.28 -3.84 -35.92
CA ARG A 199 -33.47 -3.38 -36.64
C ARG A 199 -33.16 -2.89 -38.06
N VAL A 200 -32.06 -2.15 -38.24
CA VAL A 200 -31.62 -1.70 -39.58
C VAL A 200 -31.20 -2.90 -40.44
N TYR A 201 -30.48 -3.86 -39.86
CA TYR A 201 -30.04 -5.07 -40.56
C TYR A 201 -31.20 -5.97 -41.00
N GLU A 202 -32.18 -6.22 -40.12
CA GLU A 202 -33.38 -6.99 -40.47
C GLU A 202 -34.14 -6.36 -41.63
N LYS A 203 -34.22 -5.02 -41.63
CA LYS A 203 -34.86 -4.26 -42.71
C LYS A 203 -34.11 -4.35 -44.04
N MET A 204 -32.78 -4.43 -44.02
CA MET A 204 -31.99 -4.69 -45.24
C MET A 204 -32.36 -6.05 -45.86
N GLY A 205 -32.50 -7.09 -45.03
CA GLY A 205 -32.89 -8.43 -45.47
C GLY A 205 -34.30 -8.49 -46.06
N LEU A 206 -35.28 -7.83 -45.43
CA LEU A 206 -36.66 -7.75 -45.94
C LEU A 206 -36.76 -7.04 -47.30
N GLU A 207 -35.92 -6.02 -47.53
CA GLU A 207 -35.90 -5.23 -48.75
C GLU A 207 -34.93 -5.78 -49.81
N SER A 208 -34.37 -6.98 -49.59
CA SER A 208 -33.42 -7.64 -50.50
C SER A 208 -32.18 -6.78 -50.87
N VAL A 209 -31.73 -5.94 -49.94
CA VAL A 209 -30.51 -5.13 -50.11
C VAL A 209 -29.30 -6.02 -49.83
N THR A 210 -28.53 -6.35 -50.87
CA THR A 210 -27.37 -7.26 -50.77
C THR A 210 -26.30 -6.73 -49.80
N GLU A 211 -25.98 -7.51 -48.78
CA GLU A 211 -24.98 -7.19 -47.77
C GLU A 211 -23.55 -7.29 -48.34
N ASN A 212 -22.62 -6.53 -47.77
CA ASN A 212 -21.21 -6.63 -48.10
C ASN A 212 -20.35 -6.85 -46.85
N GLY A 213 -19.03 -7.08 -47.03
CA GLY A 213 -18.12 -7.29 -45.90
C GLY A 213 -18.17 -6.18 -44.84
N LEU A 214 -18.38 -4.91 -45.22
CA LEU A 214 -18.53 -3.81 -44.26
C LEU A 214 -19.80 -3.93 -43.42
N THR A 215 -20.92 -4.35 -44.01
CA THR A 215 -22.16 -4.65 -43.28
C THR A 215 -21.90 -5.65 -42.16
N TYR A 216 -21.23 -6.77 -42.48
CA TYR A 216 -20.88 -7.78 -41.48
C TYR A 216 -19.92 -7.26 -40.42
N CYS A 217 -18.90 -6.47 -40.77
CA CYS A 217 -18.00 -5.86 -39.78
C CYS A 217 -18.75 -4.99 -38.76
N TYR A 218 -19.70 -4.14 -39.20
CA TYR A 218 -20.48 -3.32 -38.27
C TYR A 218 -21.41 -4.16 -37.39
N MET A 219 -22.03 -5.20 -37.94
CA MET A 219 -22.91 -6.09 -37.19
C MET A 219 -22.14 -6.86 -36.12
N ILE A 220 -21.01 -7.45 -36.50
CA ILE A 220 -20.13 -8.20 -35.60
C ILE A 220 -19.56 -7.29 -34.51
N ARG A 221 -19.13 -6.07 -34.87
CA ARG A 221 -18.63 -5.09 -33.89
C ARG A 221 -19.73 -4.58 -32.97
N GLY A 222 -20.95 -4.41 -33.46
CA GLY A 222 -22.12 -4.13 -32.63
C GLY A 222 -22.37 -5.22 -31.58
N CYS A 223 -22.28 -6.50 -31.98
CA CYS A 223 -22.34 -7.62 -31.04
C CYS A 223 -21.16 -7.65 -30.06
N SER A 224 -19.98 -7.23 -30.51
CA SER A 224 -18.78 -7.16 -29.66
C SER A 224 -18.95 -6.11 -28.56
N ASN A 225 -19.49 -4.94 -28.90
CA ASN A 225 -19.71 -3.83 -27.97
C ASN A 225 -20.68 -4.22 -26.84
N ASP A 226 -21.77 -4.91 -27.17
CA ASP A 226 -22.82 -5.30 -26.21
C ASP A 226 -22.65 -6.76 -25.71
N ARG A 227 -21.55 -7.42 -26.07
CA ARG A 227 -21.20 -8.81 -25.70
C ARG A 227 -22.29 -9.85 -26.03
N LEU A 228 -22.94 -9.69 -27.18
CA LEU A 228 -24.04 -10.53 -27.67
C LEU A 228 -23.52 -11.82 -28.33
N LEU A 229 -23.11 -12.80 -27.52
CA LEU A 229 -22.48 -14.03 -28.01
C LEU A 229 -23.42 -14.90 -28.86
N TYR A 230 -24.70 -15.00 -28.49
CA TYR A 230 -25.65 -15.87 -29.19
C TYR A 230 -25.99 -15.34 -30.59
N GLU A 231 -26.31 -14.05 -30.67
CA GLU A 231 -26.55 -13.31 -31.90
C GLU A 231 -25.27 -13.26 -32.76
N GLY A 232 -24.11 -13.06 -32.13
CA GLY A 232 -22.80 -13.14 -32.77
C GLY A 232 -22.53 -14.50 -33.43
N LYS A 233 -22.86 -15.62 -32.78
CA LYS A 233 -22.74 -16.98 -33.35
C LYS A 233 -23.66 -17.21 -34.55
N GLN A 234 -24.86 -16.63 -34.52
CA GLN A 234 -25.78 -16.67 -35.66
C GLN A 234 -25.22 -15.88 -36.85
N LEU A 235 -24.70 -14.68 -36.60
CA LEU A 235 -24.05 -13.85 -37.63
C LEU A 235 -22.81 -14.53 -38.20
N HIS A 236 -21.96 -15.13 -37.37
CA HIS A 236 -20.80 -15.91 -37.84
C HIS A 236 -21.23 -17.06 -38.75
N SER A 237 -22.27 -17.81 -38.38
CA SER A 237 -22.79 -18.89 -39.23
C SER A 237 -23.28 -18.38 -40.60
N LEU A 238 -23.84 -17.16 -40.65
CA LEU A 238 -24.26 -16.51 -41.89
C LEU A 238 -23.05 -16.06 -42.73
N VAL A 239 -22.04 -15.46 -42.10
CA VAL A 239 -20.78 -15.05 -42.74
C VAL A 239 -20.09 -16.23 -43.43
N VAL A 240 -20.02 -17.38 -42.76
CA VAL A 240 -19.45 -18.63 -43.31
C VAL A 240 -20.29 -19.14 -44.49
N LYS A 241 -21.63 -19.16 -44.36
CA LYS A 241 -22.52 -19.59 -45.46
C LYS A 241 -22.38 -18.69 -46.70
N SER A 242 -22.11 -17.41 -46.49
CA SER A 242 -21.92 -16.42 -47.55
C SER A 242 -20.48 -16.34 -48.06
N GLY A 243 -19.53 -17.08 -47.47
CA GLY A 243 -18.11 -17.13 -47.87
C GLY A 243 -17.32 -15.85 -47.57
N TRP A 244 -17.81 -14.99 -46.68
CA TRP A 244 -17.16 -13.72 -46.34
C TRP A 244 -15.98 -13.88 -45.36
N ASP A 245 -15.94 -14.97 -44.61
CA ASP A 245 -14.86 -15.33 -43.68
C ASP A 245 -13.51 -15.52 -44.39
N ILE A 246 -13.52 -16.15 -45.58
CA ILE A 246 -12.30 -16.41 -46.37
C ILE A 246 -12.02 -15.28 -47.36
N SER A 247 -13.07 -14.67 -47.92
CA SER A 247 -12.94 -13.65 -48.97
C SER A 247 -12.65 -12.23 -48.45
N ASN A 248 -12.81 -11.96 -47.15
CA ASN A 248 -12.60 -10.64 -46.57
C ASN A 248 -11.92 -10.69 -45.19
N ILE A 249 -10.63 -10.32 -45.18
CA ILE A 249 -9.78 -10.28 -43.97
C ILE A 249 -10.35 -9.40 -42.85
N PHE A 250 -11.07 -8.31 -43.17
CA PHE A 250 -11.67 -7.44 -42.16
C PHE A 250 -12.81 -8.12 -41.42
N VAL A 251 -13.58 -8.97 -42.11
CA VAL A 251 -14.66 -9.77 -41.50
C VAL A 251 -14.06 -10.86 -40.62
N ALA A 252 -13.00 -11.52 -41.08
CA ALA A 252 -12.28 -12.54 -40.31
C ALA A 252 -11.73 -11.97 -39.00
N ASN A 253 -11.09 -10.78 -39.05
CA ASN A 253 -10.60 -10.07 -37.87
C ASN A 253 -11.73 -9.63 -36.94
N ALA A 254 -12.85 -9.14 -37.48
CA ALA A 254 -14.01 -8.77 -36.67
C ALA A 254 -14.59 -9.98 -35.91
N LEU A 255 -14.58 -11.18 -36.49
CA LEU A 255 -15.01 -12.41 -35.81
C LEU A 255 -14.08 -12.79 -34.64
N VAL A 256 -12.76 -12.62 -34.81
CA VAL A 256 -11.80 -12.79 -33.71
C VAL A 256 -12.10 -11.80 -32.58
N ASP A 257 -12.34 -10.53 -32.91
CA ASP A 257 -12.70 -9.47 -31.94
C ASP A 257 -14.05 -9.72 -31.24
N LEU A 258 -15.04 -10.30 -31.94
CA LEU A 258 -16.33 -10.67 -31.36
C LEU A 258 -16.19 -11.76 -30.30
N TYR A 259 -15.56 -12.87 -30.67
CA TYR A 259 -15.37 -13.96 -29.72
C TYR A 259 -14.44 -13.56 -28.58
N SER A 260 -13.46 -12.69 -28.88
CA SER A 260 -12.63 -12.01 -27.88
C SER A 260 -13.48 -11.23 -26.87
N ALA A 261 -14.29 -10.27 -27.33
CA ALA A 261 -15.10 -9.40 -26.48
C ALA A 261 -16.13 -10.18 -25.65
N CYS A 262 -16.60 -11.32 -26.17
CA CYS A 262 -17.54 -12.21 -25.49
C CYS A 262 -16.88 -13.28 -24.61
N GLY A 263 -15.55 -13.36 -24.54
CA GLY A 263 -14.81 -14.34 -23.73
C GLY A 263 -14.88 -15.80 -24.21
N ASP A 264 -15.23 -16.05 -25.47
CA ASP A 264 -15.29 -17.42 -26.04
C ASP A 264 -13.96 -17.77 -26.74
N LEU A 265 -13.02 -18.31 -25.97
CA LEU A 265 -11.68 -18.69 -26.45
C LEU A 265 -11.73 -19.71 -27.60
N SER A 266 -12.66 -20.67 -27.55
CA SER A 266 -12.78 -21.70 -28.60
C SER A 266 -13.23 -21.09 -29.92
N GLY A 267 -14.22 -20.19 -29.87
CA GLY A 267 -14.68 -19.42 -31.02
C GLY A 267 -13.58 -18.52 -31.60
N SER A 268 -12.81 -17.86 -30.73
CA SER A 268 -11.73 -16.97 -31.13
C SER A 268 -10.60 -17.72 -31.85
N LYS A 269 -10.11 -18.85 -31.30
CA LYS A 269 -9.08 -19.69 -31.94
C LYS A 269 -9.53 -20.28 -33.29
N LYS A 270 -10.78 -20.74 -33.39
CA LYS A 270 -11.31 -21.28 -34.65
C LYS A 270 -11.38 -20.21 -35.74
N SER A 271 -11.80 -19.00 -35.38
CA SER A 271 -11.88 -17.87 -36.31
C SER A 271 -10.48 -17.39 -36.70
N PHE A 272 -9.53 -17.40 -35.77
CA PHE A 272 -8.13 -17.05 -36.01
C PHE A 272 -7.45 -18.00 -37.01
N ASN A 273 -7.69 -19.32 -36.90
CA ASN A 273 -7.15 -20.31 -37.84
C ASN A 273 -7.66 -20.14 -39.28
N ALA A 274 -8.75 -19.39 -39.49
CA ALA A 274 -9.26 -19.06 -40.81
C ALA A 274 -8.61 -17.79 -41.40
N VAL A 275 -7.83 -17.05 -40.62
CA VAL A 275 -7.10 -15.85 -41.09
C VAL A 275 -5.76 -16.25 -41.73
N PRO A 276 -5.37 -15.64 -42.87
CA PRO A 276 -4.04 -15.85 -43.45
C PRO A 276 -2.91 -15.56 -42.46
N GLU A 277 -1.86 -16.39 -42.45
CA GLU A 277 -0.79 -16.39 -41.42
C GLU A 277 0.02 -15.07 -41.34
N GLU A 278 -0.08 -14.19 -42.35
CA GLU A 278 0.69 -12.96 -42.44
C GLU A 278 0.07 -11.74 -41.71
N ASP A 279 -1.17 -11.79 -41.20
CA ASP A 279 -1.87 -10.60 -40.68
C ASP A 279 -1.59 -10.25 -39.20
N VAL A 280 -0.94 -9.11 -38.95
CA VAL A 280 -0.52 -8.64 -37.61
C VAL A 280 -1.70 -8.27 -36.70
N ILE A 281 -2.84 -7.85 -37.26
CA ILE A 281 -3.98 -7.33 -36.49
C ILE A 281 -4.65 -8.46 -35.71
N SER A 282 -4.90 -9.61 -36.35
CA SER A 282 -5.51 -10.79 -35.75
C SER A 282 -4.61 -11.46 -34.70
N TRP A 283 -3.28 -11.44 -34.87
CA TRP A 283 -2.31 -11.93 -33.87
C TRP A 283 -2.38 -11.13 -32.56
N ASN A 284 -2.56 -9.80 -32.63
CA ASN A 284 -2.71 -8.98 -31.42
C ASN A 284 -4.04 -9.21 -30.70
N SER A 285 -5.14 -9.39 -31.44
CA SER A 285 -6.46 -9.69 -30.88
C SER A 285 -6.48 -11.06 -30.19
N ILE A 286 -5.94 -12.12 -30.82
CA ILE A 286 -5.96 -13.47 -30.23
C ILE A 286 -5.03 -13.60 -29.00
N VAL A 287 -3.88 -12.92 -29.00
CA VAL A 287 -2.96 -12.88 -27.86
C VAL A 287 -3.61 -12.22 -26.64
N SER A 288 -4.33 -11.10 -26.85
CA SER A 288 -5.09 -10.44 -25.77
C SER A 288 -6.13 -11.39 -25.15
N VAL A 289 -6.85 -12.16 -25.97
CA VAL A 289 -7.85 -13.12 -25.48
C VAL A 289 -7.22 -14.29 -24.72
N CYS A 290 -6.15 -14.85 -25.27
CA CYS A 290 -5.47 -15.98 -24.64
C CYS A 290 -4.87 -15.60 -23.29
N ALA A 291 -4.42 -14.37 -23.11
CA ALA A 291 -3.93 -13.88 -21.83
C ALA A 291 -5.05 -13.39 -20.88
N ASP A 292 -6.20 -12.92 -21.38
CA ASP A 292 -7.31 -12.53 -20.52
C ASP A 292 -8.18 -13.73 -20.06
N TYR A 293 -8.28 -14.78 -20.89
CA TYR A 293 -9.24 -15.90 -20.70
C TYR A 293 -8.67 -17.31 -20.98
N GLY A 294 -7.41 -17.46 -21.38
CA GLY A 294 -6.81 -18.73 -21.78
C GLY A 294 -5.90 -19.41 -20.74
N SER A 295 -5.52 -20.66 -21.03
CA SER A 295 -4.51 -21.42 -20.29
C SER A 295 -3.10 -20.85 -20.54
N VAL A 296 -2.24 -20.88 -19.52
CA VAL A 296 -0.81 -20.48 -19.57
C VAL A 296 -0.13 -20.99 -20.85
N LEU A 297 -0.36 -22.27 -21.14
CA LEU A 297 0.31 -22.98 -22.23
C LEU A 297 -0.14 -22.51 -23.61
N ASP A 298 -1.42 -22.16 -23.76
CA ASP A 298 -1.97 -21.67 -25.02
C ASP A 298 -1.46 -20.26 -25.34
N SER A 299 -1.35 -19.42 -24.32
CA SER A 299 -0.84 -18.05 -24.44
C SER A 299 0.63 -18.04 -24.85
N LEU A 300 1.45 -18.91 -24.24
CA LEU A 300 2.86 -19.08 -24.58
C LEU A 300 3.08 -19.74 -25.95
N ASP A 301 2.26 -20.73 -26.35
CA ASP A 301 2.32 -21.35 -27.68
C ASP A 301 2.01 -20.34 -28.79
N LEU A 302 0.98 -19.50 -28.62
CA LEU A 302 0.68 -18.44 -29.57
C LEU A 302 1.76 -17.37 -29.62
N PHE A 303 2.37 -17.01 -28.47
CA PHE A 303 3.50 -16.09 -28.44
C PHE A 303 4.70 -16.65 -29.21
N SER A 304 5.02 -17.93 -29.02
CA SER A 304 6.08 -18.64 -29.75
C SER A 304 5.81 -18.67 -31.26
N LYS A 305 4.57 -18.96 -31.68
CA LYS A 305 4.17 -18.92 -33.09
C LYS A 305 4.28 -17.51 -33.67
N MET A 306 3.84 -16.49 -32.96
CA MET A 306 3.98 -15.09 -33.38
C MET A 306 5.45 -14.72 -33.65
N GLN A 307 6.37 -15.22 -32.82
CA GLN A 307 7.81 -15.05 -33.00
C GLN A 307 8.37 -15.85 -34.18
N PHE A 308 7.96 -17.11 -34.36
CA PHE A 308 8.37 -17.95 -35.48
C PHE A 308 8.06 -17.29 -36.83
N TRP A 309 6.91 -16.62 -36.94
CA TRP A 309 6.49 -15.88 -38.14
C TRP A 309 7.06 -14.45 -38.23
N GLY A 310 7.98 -14.06 -37.34
CA GLY A 310 8.64 -12.76 -37.36
C GLY A 310 7.73 -11.56 -37.07
N LYS A 311 6.58 -11.78 -36.42
CA LYS A 311 5.61 -10.72 -36.10
C LYS A 311 5.95 -10.10 -34.73
N ARG A 312 5.82 -8.78 -34.62
CA ARG A 312 6.21 -8.02 -33.40
C ARG A 312 5.02 -7.83 -32.44
N PRO A 313 5.13 -8.20 -31.16
CA PRO A 313 4.11 -7.92 -30.16
C PRO A 313 3.87 -6.41 -29.99
N SER A 314 2.61 -6.02 -29.80
CA SER A 314 2.23 -4.64 -29.51
C SER A 314 2.28 -4.36 -27.99
N ILE A 315 2.21 -3.08 -27.60
CA ILE A 315 2.04 -2.67 -26.18
C ILE A 315 0.86 -3.40 -25.54
N ARG A 316 -0.26 -3.53 -26.27
CA ARG A 316 -1.46 -4.25 -25.80
C ARG A 316 -1.17 -5.72 -25.52
N SER A 317 -0.39 -6.37 -26.38
CA SER A 317 0.04 -7.76 -26.21
C SER A 317 0.87 -7.91 -24.94
N PHE A 318 1.85 -7.04 -24.72
CA PHE A 318 2.67 -7.05 -23.49
C PHE A 318 1.84 -6.86 -22.23
N MET A 319 0.91 -5.89 -22.22
CA MET A 319 0.04 -5.66 -21.06
C MET A 319 -0.82 -6.89 -20.74
N SER A 320 -1.34 -7.56 -21.76
CA SER A 320 -2.13 -8.77 -21.54
C SER A 320 -1.27 -9.89 -20.94
N PHE A 321 -0.05 -10.12 -21.45
CA PHE A 321 0.88 -11.09 -20.85
C PHE A 321 1.28 -10.72 -19.41
N LEU A 322 1.53 -9.45 -19.12
CA LEU A 322 1.89 -8.99 -17.77
C LEU A 322 0.73 -9.17 -16.78
N ASN A 323 -0.49 -8.80 -17.18
CA ASN A 323 -1.70 -9.04 -16.39
C ASN A 323 -1.95 -10.53 -16.16
N PHE A 324 -1.68 -11.36 -17.17
CA PHE A 324 -1.76 -12.80 -17.05
C PHE A 324 -0.77 -13.35 -16.01
N CYS A 325 0.49 -12.93 -16.07
CA CYS A 325 1.52 -13.34 -15.09
C CYS A 325 1.13 -12.90 -13.68
N SER A 326 0.66 -11.66 -13.56
CA SER A 326 0.15 -11.06 -12.32
C SER A 326 -0.99 -11.86 -11.68
N ARG A 327 -2.00 -12.25 -12.46
CA ARG A 327 -3.18 -13.01 -11.98
C ARG A 327 -2.84 -14.43 -11.51
N ASN A 328 -1.78 -15.02 -12.05
CA ASN A 328 -1.36 -16.39 -11.74
C ASN A 328 -0.14 -16.44 -10.80
N SER A 329 0.36 -15.29 -10.35
CA SER A 329 1.60 -15.16 -9.56
C SER A 329 2.81 -15.84 -10.22
N ASP A 330 2.88 -15.85 -11.56
CA ASP A 330 3.97 -16.47 -12.33
C ASP A 330 5.06 -15.44 -12.68
N VAL A 331 5.98 -15.25 -11.73
CA VAL A 331 7.10 -14.31 -11.88
C VAL A 331 8.10 -14.74 -12.97
N GLN A 332 8.22 -16.03 -13.28
CA GLN A 332 9.23 -16.53 -14.22
C GLN A 332 8.84 -16.18 -15.66
N SER A 333 7.58 -16.41 -16.02
CA SER A 333 7.03 -15.95 -17.30
C SER A 333 7.08 -14.43 -17.40
N GLY A 334 6.76 -13.72 -16.31
CA GLY A 334 6.87 -12.26 -16.23
C GLY A 334 8.28 -11.73 -16.54
N LYS A 335 9.32 -12.35 -15.97
CA LYS A 335 10.74 -12.02 -16.24
C LYS A 335 11.12 -12.24 -17.71
N GLN A 336 10.62 -13.30 -18.34
CA GLN A 336 10.86 -13.55 -19.77
C GLN A 336 10.22 -12.45 -20.63
N ILE A 337 8.97 -12.09 -20.34
CA ILE A 337 8.25 -11.01 -21.04
C ILE A 337 8.96 -9.67 -20.85
N HIS A 338 9.43 -9.35 -19.64
CA HIS A 338 10.19 -8.14 -19.36
C HIS A 338 11.51 -8.07 -20.18
N CYS A 339 12.24 -9.19 -20.31
CA CYS A 339 13.41 -9.26 -21.19
C CYS A 339 13.06 -8.94 -22.66
N PHE A 340 11.88 -9.33 -23.14
CA PHE A 340 11.42 -8.98 -24.48
C PHE A 340 11.04 -7.51 -24.61
N VAL A 341 10.38 -6.93 -23.60
CA VAL A 341 10.09 -5.49 -23.52
C VAL A 341 11.38 -4.68 -23.65
N LEU A 342 12.44 -5.06 -22.93
CA LEU A 342 13.77 -4.44 -22.98
C LEU A 342 14.39 -4.56 -24.39
N LYS A 343 14.40 -5.76 -24.97
CA LYS A 343 14.96 -5.99 -26.33
C LYS A 343 14.25 -5.19 -27.42
N MET A 344 12.98 -4.86 -27.21
CA MET A 344 12.16 -4.10 -28.17
C MET A 344 12.17 -2.59 -27.90
N GLY A 345 12.80 -2.14 -26.80
CA GLY A 345 12.85 -0.72 -26.41
C GLY A 345 11.53 -0.17 -25.88
N PHE A 346 10.60 -1.03 -25.46
CA PHE A 346 9.32 -0.61 -24.86
C PHE A 346 9.44 -0.28 -23.37
N ASP A 347 10.58 -0.62 -22.75
CA ASP A 347 10.93 -0.34 -21.36
C ASP A 347 11.12 1.16 -21.09
N VAL A 348 11.53 1.96 -22.09
CA VAL A 348 11.68 3.42 -21.95
C VAL A 348 10.60 4.19 -22.71
N SER A 349 10.08 3.61 -23.81
CA SER A 349 9.19 4.34 -24.73
C SER A 349 7.70 4.32 -24.36
N SER A 350 7.28 3.52 -23.37
CA SER A 350 5.87 3.36 -23.00
C SER A 350 5.65 3.33 -21.49
N LEU A 351 5.08 4.41 -20.94
CA LEU A 351 4.65 4.49 -19.53
C LEU A 351 3.67 3.36 -19.17
N HIS A 352 2.82 2.99 -20.11
CA HIS A 352 1.81 1.94 -19.92
C HIS A 352 2.45 0.57 -19.67
N VAL A 353 3.57 0.26 -20.35
CA VAL A 353 4.29 -1.01 -20.13
C VAL A 353 5.06 -0.97 -18.83
N GLN A 354 5.65 0.18 -18.47
CA GLN A 354 6.35 0.37 -17.20
C GLN A 354 5.43 0.19 -16.00
N SER A 355 4.26 0.83 -16.00
CA SER A 355 3.24 0.66 -14.94
C SER A 355 2.74 -0.79 -14.85
N GLY A 356 2.55 -1.45 -16.00
CA GLY A 356 2.23 -2.88 -16.05
C GLY A 356 3.32 -3.81 -15.51
N LEU A 357 4.60 -3.48 -15.71
CA LEU A 357 5.72 -4.25 -15.16
C LEU A 357 5.81 -4.10 -13.64
N ILE A 358 5.64 -2.87 -13.13
CA ILE A 358 5.61 -2.58 -11.69
C ILE A 358 4.51 -3.40 -11.01
N ASP A 359 3.28 -3.36 -11.55
CA ASP A 359 2.12 -4.09 -11.02
C ASP A 359 2.29 -5.62 -11.12
N MET A 360 2.87 -6.11 -12.22
CA MET A 360 3.15 -7.55 -12.40
C MET A 360 4.12 -8.05 -11.33
N TYR A 361 5.26 -7.39 -11.13
CA TYR A 361 6.22 -7.79 -10.11
C TYR A 361 5.64 -7.68 -8.69
N GLY A 362 4.90 -6.60 -8.40
CA GLY A 362 4.26 -6.38 -7.11
C GLY A 362 3.23 -7.46 -6.75
N LYS A 363 2.32 -7.79 -7.67
CA LYS A 363 1.30 -8.84 -7.45
C LYS A 363 1.90 -10.25 -7.41
N CYS A 364 3.04 -10.47 -8.08
CA CYS A 364 3.84 -11.69 -7.94
C CYS A 364 4.71 -11.72 -6.66
N ASN A 365 4.58 -10.74 -5.77
CA ASN A 365 5.32 -10.63 -4.50
C ASN A 365 6.85 -10.48 -4.65
N ASP A 366 7.34 -10.00 -5.80
CA ASP A 366 8.75 -9.66 -6.08
C ASP A 366 8.90 -8.12 -6.04
N ILE A 367 8.76 -7.55 -4.84
CA ILE A 367 8.72 -6.09 -4.66
C ILE A 367 10.03 -5.40 -5.04
N GLU A 368 11.17 -6.05 -4.84
CA GLU A 368 12.49 -5.50 -5.21
C GLU A 368 12.58 -5.22 -6.71
N SER A 369 12.09 -6.17 -7.53
CA SER A 369 12.03 -5.98 -8.98
C SER A 369 11.05 -4.88 -9.39
N SER A 370 9.91 -4.78 -8.70
CA SER A 370 8.91 -3.72 -8.91
C SER A 370 9.50 -2.33 -8.65
N VAL A 371 10.20 -2.15 -7.52
CA VAL A 371 10.89 -0.90 -7.16
C VAL A 371 12.04 -0.59 -8.13
N SER A 372 12.78 -1.60 -8.58
CA SER A 372 13.86 -1.43 -9.57
C SER A 372 13.35 -0.88 -10.92
N VAL A 373 12.23 -1.41 -11.42
CA VAL A 373 11.57 -0.87 -12.63
C VAL A 373 11.09 0.56 -12.42
N TYR A 374 10.60 0.88 -11.23
CA TYR A 374 10.19 2.24 -10.90
C TYR A 374 11.38 3.23 -10.82
N GLN A 375 12.51 2.80 -10.24
CA GLN A 375 13.71 3.64 -10.10
C GLN A 375 14.43 3.90 -11.44
N SER A 376 14.19 3.06 -12.46
CA SER A 376 14.76 3.28 -13.80
C SER A 376 14.01 4.32 -14.62
N LEU A 377 12.90 4.87 -14.11
CA LEU A 377 12.10 5.88 -14.79
C LEU A 377 12.84 7.22 -14.88
N PRO A 378 12.80 7.91 -16.04
CA PRO A 378 13.44 9.21 -16.22
C PRO A 378 12.73 10.36 -15.47
N GLY A 379 11.52 10.14 -14.96
CA GLY A 379 10.74 11.10 -14.19
C GLY A 379 9.52 10.47 -13.54
N LEU A 380 9.00 11.13 -12.50
CA LEU A 380 7.82 10.69 -11.77
C LEU A 380 6.57 10.85 -12.63
N THR A 381 5.78 9.77 -12.77
CA THR A 381 4.50 9.81 -13.48
C THR A 381 3.40 9.23 -12.60
N LEU A 382 2.21 9.82 -12.65
CA LEU A 382 1.07 9.41 -11.83
C LEU A 382 0.74 7.92 -12.00
N GLU A 383 0.76 7.41 -13.24
CA GLU A 383 0.47 6.01 -13.56
C GLU A 383 1.43 5.04 -12.85
N CYS A 384 2.75 5.27 -12.96
CA CYS A 384 3.75 4.40 -12.32
C CYS A 384 3.76 4.54 -10.79
N CYS A 385 3.50 5.75 -10.26
CA CYS A 385 3.36 5.97 -8.83
C CYS A 385 2.19 5.16 -8.26
N ASN A 386 1.02 5.24 -8.91
CA ASN A 386 -0.17 4.48 -8.52
C ASN A 386 0.08 2.97 -8.60
N SER A 387 0.71 2.47 -9.68
CA SER A 387 1.07 1.05 -9.80
C SER A 387 2.03 0.57 -8.70
N LEU A 388 3.00 1.40 -8.30
CA LEU A 388 3.90 1.07 -7.20
C LEU A 388 3.16 1.07 -5.86
N MET A 389 2.30 2.08 -5.61
CA MET A 389 1.50 2.15 -4.40
C MET A 389 0.54 0.97 -4.25
N THR A 390 -0.12 0.54 -5.35
CA THR A 390 -0.97 -0.67 -5.33
C THR A 390 -0.16 -1.95 -5.15
N SER A 391 1.06 -2.00 -5.69
CA SER A 391 1.99 -3.13 -5.49
C SER A 391 2.44 -3.24 -4.04
N LEU A 392 2.87 -2.12 -3.44
CA LEU A 392 3.24 -2.03 -2.02
C LEU A 392 2.06 -2.40 -1.12
N MET A 393 0.85 -1.97 -1.48
CA MET A 393 -0.38 -2.33 -0.76
C MET A 393 -0.62 -3.83 -0.75
N HIS A 394 -0.45 -4.49 -1.91
CA HIS A 394 -0.60 -5.93 -2.05
C HIS A 394 0.43 -6.70 -1.20
N CYS A 395 1.67 -6.22 -1.16
CA CYS A 395 2.74 -6.79 -0.31
C CYS A 395 2.62 -6.44 1.19
N GLY A 396 1.63 -5.63 1.59
CA GLY A 396 1.43 -5.20 2.98
C GLY A 396 2.43 -4.16 3.49
N ILE A 397 3.21 -3.55 2.60
CA ILE A 397 4.24 -2.55 2.93
C ILE A 397 3.58 -1.16 2.95
N THR A 398 2.84 -0.89 4.04
CA THR A 398 1.96 0.30 4.12
C THR A 398 2.68 1.61 4.40
N LYS A 399 3.88 1.58 5.00
CA LYS A 399 4.66 2.80 5.33
C LYS A 399 5.14 3.51 4.07
N ASP A 400 5.77 2.76 3.17
CA ASP A 400 6.35 3.27 1.92
C ASP A 400 5.28 3.91 1.01
N ILE A 401 4.01 3.50 1.11
CA ILE A 401 2.88 4.12 0.39
C ILE A 401 2.65 5.56 0.87
N ILE A 402 2.80 5.83 2.17
CA ILE A 402 2.61 7.16 2.76
C ILE A 402 3.80 8.06 2.39
N GLU A 403 5.03 7.54 2.45
CA GLU A 403 6.23 8.26 2.00
C GLU A 403 6.14 8.60 0.51
N MET A 404 5.71 7.64 -0.30
CA MET A 404 5.48 7.82 -1.73
C MET A 404 4.41 8.89 -2.01
N PHE A 405 3.32 8.91 -1.25
CA PHE A 405 2.32 9.98 -1.35
C PHE A 405 2.90 11.36 -0.99
N GLY A 406 3.75 11.45 0.03
CA GLY A 406 4.47 12.68 0.37
C GLY A 406 5.34 13.17 -0.80
N LEU A 407 6.13 12.27 -1.39
CA LEU A 407 6.96 12.57 -2.57
C LEU A 407 6.13 13.03 -3.77
N MET A 408 4.99 12.40 -4.05
CA MET A 408 4.09 12.82 -5.14
C MET A 408 3.55 14.24 -4.94
N ILE A 409 3.27 14.63 -3.69
CA ILE A 409 2.79 15.96 -3.33
C ILE A 409 3.92 17.00 -3.46
N ASP A 410 5.11 16.69 -2.96
CA ASP A 410 6.27 17.60 -2.99
C ASP A 410 6.77 17.88 -4.42
N GLU A 411 6.76 16.87 -5.28
CA GLU A 411 7.19 16.96 -6.69
C GLU A 411 6.08 17.44 -7.63
N GLY A 412 4.84 17.56 -7.14
CA GLY A 412 3.72 18.09 -7.92
C GLY A 412 3.23 17.18 -9.05
N THR A 413 3.38 15.86 -8.91
CA THR A 413 3.01 14.83 -9.90
C THR A 413 1.48 14.75 -10.16
N GLY A 414 0.69 15.37 -9.29
CA GLY A 414 -0.78 15.26 -9.28
C GLY A 414 -1.26 14.06 -8.46
N ILE A 415 -2.53 14.05 -8.11
CA ILE A 415 -3.18 12.96 -7.36
C ILE A 415 -4.53 12.65 -7.99
N ASP A 416 -4.93 11.38 -7.93
CA ASP A 416 -6.23 10.92 -8.43
C ASP A 416 -6.97 10.06 -7.40
N GLU A 417 -8.11 9.48 -7.81
CA GLU A 417 -8.93 8.61 -6.96
C GLU A 417 -8.19 7.34 -6.52
N VAL A 418 -7.28 6.82 -7.36
CA VAL A 418 -6.48 5.62 -7.06
C VAL A 418 -5.43 5.96 -6.01
N THR A 419 -4.76 7.10 -6.14
CA THR A 419 -3.79 7.58 -5.14
C THR A 419 -4.47 7.73 -3.78
N LEU A 420 -5.59 8.48 -3.72
CA LEU A 420 -6.27 8.79 -2.46
C LEU A 420 -6.88 7.56 -1.80
N SER A 421 -7.53 6.69 -2.57
CA SER A 421 -8.11 5.44 -2.03
C SER A 421 -7.03 4.49 -1.50
N THR A 422 -5.90 4.37 -2.19
CA THR A 422 -4.77 3.52 -1.76
C THR A 422 -4.12 4.05 -0.48
N VAL A 423 -3.91 5.37 -0.35
CA VAL A 423 -3.37 5.97 0.88
C VAL A 423 -4.33 5.82 2.05
N LEU A 424 -5.63 6.06 1.84
CA LEU A 424 -6.64 5.84 2.88
C LEU A 424 -6.66 4.38 3.34
N LYS A 425 -6.54 3.44 2.40
CA LYS A 425 -6.46 2.02 2.72
C LYS A 425 -5.19 1.70 3.52
N ALA A 426 -4.03 2.25 3.14
CA ALA A 426 -2.76 2.07 3.85
C ALA A 426 -2.87 2.54 5.30
N LEU A 427 -3.37 3.77 5.48
CA LEU A 427 -3.63 4.35 6.79
C LEU A 427 -4.64 3.52 7.60
N SER A 428 -5.64 2.91 6.95
CA SER A 428 -6.62 2.02 7.61
C SER A 428 -6.04 0.69 8.10
N LEU A 429 -4.86 0.31 7.60
CA LEU A 429 -4.14 -0.90 7.97
C LEU A 429 -2.98 -0.61 8.95
N SER A 430 -2.54 0.65 9.05
CA SER A 430 -1.56 1.08 10.04
C SER A 430 -2.10 0.94 11.48
N VAL A 431 -1.24 0.49 12.41
CA VAL A 431 -1.60 0.29 13.81
C VAL A 431 -0.71 1.16 14.71
N PRO A 432 -1.28 2.13 15.45
CA PRO A 432 -2.70 2.47 15.56
C PRO A 432 -3.20 3.34 14.38
N PRO A 433 -4.48 3.20 13.96
CA PRO A 433 -5.08 4.06 12.95
C PRO A 433 -5.11 5.54 13.40
N SER A 434 -4.50 6.43 12.63
CA SER A 434 -4.46 7.87 12.93
C SER A 434 -5.68 8.59 12.36
N LEU A 435 -6.62 8.98 13.25
CA LEU A 435 -7.76 9.83 12.90
C LEU A 435 -7.35 11.15 12.24
N HIS A 436 -6.22 11.72 12.67
CA HIS A 436 -5.70 12.96 12.12
C HIS A 436 -5.29 12.77 10.65
N SER A 437 -4.60 11.66 10.34
CA SER A 437 -4.16 11.36 8.99
C SER A 437 -5.34 11.13 8.04
N PHE A 438 -6.40 10.42 8.49
CA PHE A 438 -7.63 10.28 7.70
C PHE A 438 -8.28 11.64 7.41
N ALA A 439 -8.36 12.53 8.41
CA ALA A 439 -8.93 13.86 8.21
C ALA A 439 -8.13 14.72 7.23
N LEU A 440 -6.78 14.62 7.24
CA LEU A 440 -5.93 15.33 6.28
C LEU A 440 -6.15 14.83 4.85
N VAL A 441 -6.17 13.52 4.64
CA VAL A 441 -6.41 12.94 3.30
C VAL A 441 -7.84 13.20 2.83
N HIS A 442 -8.83 13.17 3.72
CA HIS A 442 -10.20 13.56 3.40
C HIS A 442 -10.29 15.05 2.99
N CYS A 443 -9.62 15.96 3.70
CA CYS A 443 -9.51 17.36 3.28
C CYS A 443 -8.84 17.50 1.91
N CYS A 444 -7.83 16.67 1.63
CA CYS A 444 -7.15 16.62 0.34
C CYS A 444 -8.10 16.18 -0.78
N ALA A 445 -8.90 15.13 -0.54
CA ALA A 445 -9.93 14.67 -1.48
C ALA A 445 -10.96 15.76 -1.78
N ILE A 446 -11.45 16.49 -0.77
CA ILE A 446 -12.38 17.61 -0.94
C ILE A 446 -11.75 18.71 -1.79
N LYS A 447 -10.53 19.15 -1.46
CA LYS A 447 -9.85 20.23 -2.19
C LYS A 447 -9.53 19.87 -3.64
N SER A 448 -9.34 18.58 -3.91
CA SER A 448 -8.98 18.06 -5.23
C SER A 448 -10.20 17.65 -6.06
N GLY A 449 -11.42 17.76 -5.52
CA GLY A 449 -12.66 17.42 -6.23
C GLY A 449 -13.02 15.93 -6.24
N TYR A 450 -12.35 15.10 -5.43
CA TYR A 450 -12.58 13.65 -5.33
C TYR A 450 -13.47 13.25 -4.14
N ALA A 451 -14.08 14.19 -3.42
CA ALA A 451 -14.93 13.88 -2.27
C ALA A 451 -16.17 13.04 -2.60
N SER A 452 -16.75 13.23 -3.80
CA SER A 452 -17.88 12.44 -4.28
C SER A 452 -17.45 11.21 -5.11
N ASP A 453 -16.14 10.96 -5.23
CA ASP A 453 -15.65 9.76 -5.93
C ASP A 453 -15.99 8.51 -5.10
N VAL A 454 -16.47 7.48 -5.78
CA VAL A 454 -16.96 6.26 -5.14
C VAL A 454 -15.83 5.45 -4.49
N ALA A 455 -14.66 5.34 -5.12
CA ALA A 455 -13.54 4.56 -4.59
C ALA A 455 -12.93 5.26 -3.36
N VAL A 456 -12.80 6.59 -3.43
CA VAL A 456 -12.34 7.41 -2.30
C VAL A 456 -13.35 7.34 -1.15
N SER A 457 -14.65 7.49 -1.43
CA SER A 457 -15.70 7.45 -0.41
C SER A 457 -15.80 6.09 0.28
N CYS A 458 -15.72 4.97 -0.47
CA CYS A 458 -15.65 3.63 0.12
C CYS A 458 -14.45 3.50 1.08
N SER A 459 -13.29 4.04 0.70
CA SER A 459 -12.08 3.99 1.51
C SER A 459 -12.17 4.88 2.76
N LEU A 460 -12.81 6.05 2.66
CA LEU A 460 -13.12 6.93 3.79
C LEU A 460 -14.11 6.27 4.77
N ILE A 461 -15.16 5.63 4.25
CA ILE A 461 -16.14 4.86 5.03
C ILE A 461 -15.44 3.73 5.80
N ASP A 462 -14.57 2.92 5.15
CA ASP A 462 -13.80 1.85 5.82
C ASP A 462 -12.86 2.43 6.89
N ALA A 463 -12.12 3.50 6.56
CA ALA A 463 -11.16 4.14 7.46
C ALA A 463 -11.84 4.71 8.72
N TYR A 464 -12.90 5.50 8.57
CA TYR A 464 -13.62 6.08 9.70
C TYR A 464 -14.33 5.00 10.52
N SER A 465 -14.95 4.00 9.88
CA SER A 465 -15.62 2.91 10.60
C SER A 465 -14.64 2.07 11.42
N LYS A 466 -13.44 1.76 10.91
CA LYS A 466 -12.39 1.05 11.67
C LYS A 466 -11.88 1.85 12.87
N SER A 467 -11.91 3.17 12.79
CA SER A 467 -11.54 4.06 13.90
C SER A 467 -12.68 4.31 14.90
N GLY A 468 -13.85 3.69 14.70
CA GLY A 468 -15.04 3.84 15.54
C GLY A 468 -15.88 5.09 15.25
N GLN A 469 -15.53 5.87 14.22
CA GLN A 469 -16.22 7.12 13.85
C GLN A 469 -17.38 6.87 12.88
N ASN A 470 -18.38 6.09 13.33
CA ASN A 470 -19.50 5.65 12.48
C ASN A 470 -20.38 6.81 12.00
N GLU A 471 -20.51 7.89 12.78
CA GLU A 471 -21.26 9.08 12.37
C GLU A 471 -20.61 9.80 11.18
N VAL A 472 -19.28 9.88 11.16
CA VAL A 472 -18.53 10.49 10.04
C VAL A 472 -18.63 9.61 8.80
N SER A 473 -18.50 8.30 8.99
CA SER A 473 -18.70 7.30 7.94
C SER A 473 -20.09 7.43 7.29
N ARG A 474 -21.15 7.58 8.10
CA ARG A 474 -22.52 7.80 7.61
C ARG A 474 -22.66 9.12 6.83
N LYS A 475 -22.06 10.22 7.31
CA LYS A 475 -22.08 11.50 6.59
C LYS A 475 -21.44 11.39 5.20
N VAL A 476 -20.26 10.76 5.10
CA VAL A 476 -19.60 10.53 3.81
C VAL A 476 -20.49 9.71 2.87
N PHE A 477 -21.20 8.71 3.40
CA PHE A 477 -22.14 7.92 2.61
C PHE A 477 -23.35 8.74 2.13
N ASP A 478 -23.94 9.56 3.00
CA ASP A 478 -25.12 10.38 2.68
C ASP A 478 -24.83 11.51 1.68
N GLU A 479 -23.57 11.93 1.56
CA GLU A 479 -23.11 12.92 0.58
C GLU A 479 -23.03 12.37 -0.86
N LEU A 480 -23.18 11.05 -1.06
CA LEU A 480 -23.15 10.42 -2.38
C LEU A 480 -24.52 10.52 -3.08
N ASP A 481 -24.54 11.10 -4.28
CA ASP A 481 -25.75 11.20 -5.12
C ASP A 481 -26.28 9.82 -5.57
N SER A 482 -25.36 8.93 -5.94
CA SER A 482 -25.67 7.59 -6.47
C SER A 482 -24.69 6.52 -5.97
N PRO A 483 -24.76 6.12 -4.68
CA PRO A 483 -23.87 5.10 -4.12
C PRO A 483 -24.11 3.74 -4.80
N ASN A 484 -23.03 3.11 -5.27
CA ASN A 484 -23.06 1.77 -5.85
C ASN A 484 -23.04 0.68 -4.75
N ILE A 485 -23.14 -0.60 -5.15
CA ILE A 485 -23.16 -1.73 -4.22
C ILE A 485 -21.97 -1.69 -3.25
N PHE A 486 -20.76 -1.36 -3.71
CA PHE A 486 -19.56 -1.30 -2.87
C PHE A 486 -19.65 -0.24 -1.74
N CYS A 487 -20.29 0.91 -1.99
CA CYS A 487 -20.56 1.91 -0.95
C CYS A 487 -21.47 1.33 0.13
N TRP A 488 -22.57 0.68 -0.29
CA TRP A 488 -23.53 0.02 0.61
C TRP A 488 -22.87 -1.08 1.43
N THR A 489 -22.08 -1.94 0.79
CA THR A 489 -21.30 -2.97 1.48
C THR A 489 -20.32 -2.36 2.49
N SER A 490 -19.64 -1.26 2.13
CA SER A 490 -18.65 -0.62 3.01
C SER A 490 -19.28 -0.07 4.29
N ILE A 491 -20.42 0.64 4.18
CA ILE A 491 -21.11 1.21 5.36
C ILE A 491 -21.74 0.12 6.22
N ILE A 492 -22.36 -0.90 5.61
CA ILE A 492 -22.92 -2.06 6.30
C ILE A 492 -21.82 -2.83 7.05
N ASN A 493 -20.68 -3.07 6.41
CA ASN A 493 -19.54 -3.72 7.05
C ASN A 493 -18.98 -2.86 8.20
N GLY A 494 -18.96 -1.53 8.04
CA GLY A 494 -18.61 -0.59 9.09
C GLY A 494 -19.48 -0.75 10.33
N TYR A 495 -20.81 -0.78 10.17
CA TYR A 495 -21.75 -1.02 11.27
C TYR A 495 -21.58 -2.42 11.89
N ALA A 496 -21.42 -3.46 11.07
CA ALA A 496 -21.28 -4.85 11.53
C ALA A 496 -20.05 -5.04 12.44
N ARG A 497 -18.92 -4.42 12.07
CA ARG A 497 -17.67 -4.48 12.84
C ARG A 497 -17.73 -3.73 14.17
N ASN A 498 -18.57 -2.69 14.25
CA ASN A 498 -18.78 -1.90 15.45
C ASN A 498 -19.95 -2.41 16.32
N GLY A 499 -20.51 -3.58 16.00
CA GLY A 499 -21.61 -4.19 16.77
C GLY A 499 -22.96 -3.47 16.61
N MET A 500 -23.14 -2.72 15.53
CA MET A 500 -24.35 -1.94 15.23
C MET A 500 -25.29 -2.72 14.29
N GLY A 501 -25.70 -3.93 14.70
CA GLY A 501 -26.45 -4.84 13.82
C GLY A 501 -27.82 -4.32 13.38
N ARG A 502 -28.48 -3.49 14.20
CA ARG A 502 -29.78 -2.88 13.80
C ARG A 502 -29.60 -1.95 12.61
N ASP A 503 -28.57 -1.10 12.66
CA ASP A 503 -28.21 -0.20 11.56
C ASP A 503 -27.84 -0.98 10.30
N CYS A 504 -27.16 -2.14 10.41
CA CYS A 504 -26.91 -3.01 9.25
C CYS A 504 -28.21 -3.44 8.54
N VAL A 505 -29.20 -3.88 9.31
CA VAL A 505 -30.51 -4.32 8.78
C VAL A 505 -31.29 -3.15 8.20
N GLU A 506 -31.20 -1.97 8.81
CA GLU A 506 -31.80 -0.73 8.30
C GLU A 506 -31.18 -0.32 6.96
N MET A 507 -29.85 -0.31 6.86
CA MET A 507 -29.15 -0.01 5.60
C MET A 507 -29.50 -1.02 4.48
N LEU A 508 -29.66 -2.30 4.80
CA LEU A 508 -30.12 -3.29 3.81
C LEU A 508 -31.54 -2.97 3.30
N ARG A 509 -32.45 -2.55 4.19
CA ARG A 509 -33.80 -2.15 3.80
C ARG A 509 -33.80 -0.88 2.96
N GLU A 510 -32.94 0.10 3.26
CA GLU A 510 -32.76 1.29 2.43
C GLU A 510 -32.23 0.91 1.03
N MET A 511 -31.26 -0.01 0.95
CA MET A 511 -30.72 -0.52 -0.31
C MET A 511 -31.82 -1.21 -1.16
N ASP A 512 -32.67 -2.01 -0.53
CA ASP A 512 -33.83 -2.65 -1.16
C ASP A 512 -34.82 -1.62 -1.72
N GLN A 513 -35.12 -0.56 -0.96
CA GLN A 513 -36.04 0.50 -1.39
C GLN A 513 -35.53 1.25 -2.62
N LYS A 514 -34.21 1.30 -2.82
CA LYS A 514 -33.58 1.86 -4.02
C LYS A 514 -33.50 0.87 -5.19
N ASN A 515 -34.10 -0.32 -5.06
CA ASN A 515 -34.07 -1.41 -6.05
C ASN A 515 -32.64 -1.87 -6.44
N LEU A 516 -31.69 -1.77 -5.49
CA LEU A 516 -30.35 -2.31 -5.66
C LEU A 516 -30.31 -3.73 -5.09
N VAL A 517 -29.84 -4.69 -5.88
CA VAL A 517 -29.75 -6.08 -5.45
C VAL A 517 -28.45 -6.27 -4.64
N PRO A 518 -28.51 -6.63 -3.36
CA PRO A 518 -27.31 -6.92 -2.55
C PRO A 518 -26.59 -8.15 -3.10
N ASP A 519 -25.26 -8.13 -3.04
CA ASP A 519 -24.42 -9.28 -3.36
C ASP A 519 -24.15 -10.14 -2.11
N GLU A 520 -23.52 -11.31 -2.32
CA GLU A 520 -23.22 -12.26 -1.24
C GLU A 520 -22.38 -11.62 -0.11
N VAL A 521 -21.45 -10.71 -0.46
CA VAL A 521 -20.59 -10.01 0.50
C VAL A 521 -21.40 -9.06 1.38
N THR A 522 -22.33 -8.32 0.78
CA THR A 522 -23.24 -7.41 1.49
C THR A 522 -24.10 -8.17 2.50
N ILE A 523 -24.71 -9.27 2.07
CA ILE A 523 -25.50 -10.14 2.95
C ILE A 523 -24.65 -10.70 4.09
N LEU A 524 -23.43 -11.17 3.79
CA LEU A 524 -22.52 -11.70 4.81
C LEU A 524 -22.21 -10.63 5.88
N SER A 525 -21.97 -9.38 5.48
CA SER A 525 -21.77 -8.28 6.43
C SER A 525 -23.00 -8.01 7.30
N VAL A 526 -24.22 -8.07 6.74
CA VAL A 526 -25.46 -7.92 7.52
C VAL A 526 -25.62 -9.06 8.52
N LEU A 527 -25.46 -10.31 8.09
CA LEU A 527 -25.58 -11.47 8.98
C LEU A 527 -24.51 -11.48 10.08
N SER A 528 -23.29 -11.02 9.77
CA SER A 528 -22.23 -10.85 10.77
C SER A 528 -22.61 -9.79 11.81
N GLY A 529 -23.20 -8.66 11.37
CA GLY A 529 -23.75 -7.64 12.26
C GLY A 529 -24.88 -8.18 13.15
N CYS A 530 -25.77 -9.00 12.59
CA CYS A 530 -26.81 -9.70 13.35
C CYS A 530 -26.21 -10.66 14.38
N SER A 531 -25.18 -11.45 14.01
CA SER A 531 -24.47 -12.36 14.93
C SER A 531 -23.86 -11.62 16.11
N HIS A 532 -23.12 -10.54 15.85
CA HIS A 532 -22.48 -9.73 16.89
C HIS A 532 -23.49 -9.02 17.81
N SER A 533 -24.70 -8.75 17.31
CA SER A 533 -25.74 -8.01 18.05
C SER A 533 -26.85 -8.91 18.62
N GLY A 534 -26.80 -10.22 18.37
CA GLY A 534 -27.80 -11.19 18.79
C GLY A 534 -29.18 -11.03 18.12
N LEU A 535 -29.25 -10.48 16.90
CA LEU A 535 -30.51 -10.28 16.15
C LEU A 535 -30.91 -11.56 15.41
N VAL A 536 -31.36 -12.57 16.17
CA VAL A 536 -31.66 -13.91 15.65
C VAL A 536 -32.82 -13.90 14.67
N GLU A 537 -33.94 -13.25 15.02
CA GLU A 537 -35.15 -13.23 14.21
C GLU A 537 -34.91 -12.55 12.86
N GLU A 538 -34.26 -11.39 12.87
CA GLU A 538 -33.91 -10.66 11.66
C GLU A 538 -32.91 -11.44 10.80
N GLY A 539 -31.91 -12.09 11.41
CA GLY A 539 -30.96 -12.95 10.71
C GLY A 539 -31.63 -14.16 10.02
N GLU A 540 -32.55 -14.85 10.72
CA GLU A 540 -33.34 -15.96 10.16
C GLU A 540 -34.18 -15.48 8.96
N LEU A 541 -34.89 -14.36 9.10
CA LEU A 541 -35.72 -13.79 8.03
C LEU A 541 -34.90 -13.43 6.78
N ILE A 542 -33.73 -12.81 6.96
CA ILE A 542 -32.86 -12.45 5.84
C ILE A 542 -32.35 -13.71 5.16
N PHE A 543 -31.88 -14.70 5.92
CA PHE A 543 -31.34 -15.96 5.39
C PHE A 543 -32.38 -16.76 4.60
N ASP A 544 -33.61 -16.89 5.12
CA ASP A 544 -34.70 -17.60 4.45
C ASP A 544 -35.16 -16.88 3.15
N SER A 545 -34.93 -15.57 3.06
CA SER A 545 -35.30 -14.77 1.88
C SER A 545 -34.23 -14.76 0.76
N LEU A 546 -33.05 -15.37 0.96
CA LEU A 546 -31.90 -15.22 0.05
C LEU A 546 -32.17 -15.65 -1.39
N GLU A 547 -32.63 -16.88 -1.58
CA GLU A 547 -32.90 -17.42 -2.91
C GLU A 547 -34.15 -16.81 -3.54
N SER A 548 -35.21 -16.60 -2.74
CA SER A 548 -36.50 -16.14 -3.25
C SER A 548 -36.51 -14.65 -3.60
N LYS A 549 -35.78 -13.81 -2.86
CA LYS A 549 -35.74 -12.36 -3.04
C LYS A 549 -34.53 -11.87 -3.83
N TYR A 550 -33.36 -12.44 -3.60
CA TYR A 550 -32.10 -11.96 -4.19
C TYR A 550 -31.50 -12.92 -5.23
N GLY A 551 -32.03 -14.14 -5.35
CA GLY A 551 -31.46 -15.16 -6.25
C GLY A 551 -30.07 -15.62 -5.82
N ILE A 552 -29.68 -15.39 -4.56
CA ILE A 552 -28.39 -15.80 -4.00
C ILE A 552 -28.56 -17.17 -3.38
N SER A 553 -27.86 -18.17 -3.91
CA SER A 553 -27.78 -19.47 -3.23
C SER A 553 -26.78 -19.37 -2.08
N PRO A 554 -27.14 -19.77 -0.84
CA PRO A 554 -26.27 -19.56 0.32
C PRO A 554 -24.95 -20.33 0.21
N GLY A 555 -23.84 -19.60 0.11
CA GLY A 555 -22.50 -20.18 0.14
C GLY A 555 -22.05 -20.58 1.55
N ARG A 556 -20.88 -21.23 1.63
CA ARG A 556 -20.30 -21.76 2.88
C ARG A 556 -20.19 -20.73 4.00
N LYS A 557 -19.78 -19.50 3.66
CA LYS A 557 -19.58 -18.40 4.61
C LYS A 557 -20.89 -17.91 5.24
N LEU A 558 -21.98 -17.90 4.47
CA LEU A 558 -23.31 -17.51 4.96
C LEU A 558 -23.85 -18.54 5.96
N TYR A 559 -23.70 -19.83 5.67
CA TYR A 559 -24.03 -20.90 6.61
C TYR A 559 -23.22 -20.81 7.91
N ALA A 560 -21.90 -20.58 7.81
CA ALA A 560 -21.03 -20.43 8.98
C ALA A 560 -21.48 -19.26 9.87
N CYS A 561 -21.80 -18.11 9.28
CA CYS A 561 -22.29 -16.94 10.01
C CYS A 561 -23.64 -17.20 10.70
N MET A 562 -24.55 -17.91 10.03
CA MET A 562 -25.86 -18.24 10.59
C MET A 562 -25.76 -19.24 11.75
N VAL A 563 -24.84 -20.20 11.65
CA VAL A 563 -24.53 -21.15 12.73
C VAL A 563 -23.90 -20.45 13.94
N ASP A 564 -23.00 -19.49 13.73
CA ASP A 564 -22.45 -18.66 14.81
C ASP A 564 -23.55 -17.84 15.51
N LEU A 565 -24.46 -17.20 14.76
CA LEU A 565 -25.61 -16.47 15.31
C LEU A 565 -26.52 -17.36 16.17
N LEU A 566 -26.97 -18.49 15.63
CA LEU A 566 -27.84 -19.44 16.35
C LEU A 566 -27.12 -20.09 17.53
N GLY A 567 -25.84 -20.40 17.36
CA GLY A 567 -24.98 -20.99 18.38
C GLY A 567 -24.80 -20.09 19.59
N ARG A 568 -24.48 -18.80 19.38
CA ARG A 568 -24.38 -17.78 20.45
C ARG A 568 -25.69 -17.55 21.18
N ALA A 569 -26.82 -17.71 20.49
CA ALA A 569 -28.15 -17.61 21.08
C ALA A 569 -28.58 -18.89 21.84
N GLY A 570 -27.75 -19.93 21.89
CA GLY A 570 -28.05 -21.21 22.54
C GLY A 570 -28.99 -22.12 21.75
N LEU A 571 -29.36 -21.76 20.51
CA LEU A 571 -30.25 -22.52 19.63
C LEU A 571 -29.49 -23.61 18.85
N VAL A 572 -28.65 -24.38 19.55
CA VAL A 572 -27.71 -25.36 18.97
C VAL A 572 -28.40 -26.45 18.14
N GLU A 573 -29.63 -26.85 18.48
CA GLU A 573 -30.41 -27.82 17.71
C GLU A 573 -30.90 -27.27 16.36
N LYS A 574 -31.23 -25.97 16.29
CA LYS A 574 -31.54 -25.31 15.02
C LYS A 574 -30.27 -25.19 14.17
N ALA A 575 -29.15 -24.83 14.78
CA ALA A 575 -27.86 -24.69 14.11
C ALA A 575 -27.38 -26.03 13.48
N GLU A 576 -27.49 -27.14 14.21
CA GLU A 576 -27.17 -28.48 13.68
C GLU A 576 -28.09 -28.85 12.50
N ARG A 577 -29.41 -28.64 12.62
CA ARG A 577 -30.34 -28.90 11.52
C ARG A 577 -30.04 -28.08 10.27
N LEU A 578 -29.56 -26.84 10.43
CA LEU A 578 -29.17 -25.98 9.32
C LEU A 578 -27.92 -26.53 8.60
N LEU A 579 -26.91 -26.97 9.34
CA LEU A 579 -25.72 -27.61 8.77
C LEU A 579 -26.03 -28.91 8.02
N LEU A 580 -26.92 -29.74 8.57
CA LEU A 580 -27.34 -30.99 7.92
C LEU A 580 -28.11 -30.76 6.62
N ARG A 581 -28.76 -29.59 6.46
CA ARG A 581 -29.44 -29.21 5.20
C ARG A 581 -28.46 -28.75 4.12
N ALA A 582 -27.24 -28.36 4.45
CA ALA A 582 -26.26 -27.77 3.54
C ALA A 582 -25.60 -28.77 2.55
N ARG A 583 -26.07 -30.03 2.43
CA ARG A 583 -25.69 -31.05 1.41
C ARG A 583 -24.22 -31.04 0.94
N GLY A 584 -23.26 -31.08 1.87
CA GLY A 584 -21.82 -31.17 1.55
C GLY A 584 -21.09 -29.83 1.40
N ASP A 585 -21.80 -28.70 1.47
CA ASP A 585 -21.24 -27.35 1.47
C ASP A 585 -20.95 -26.79 2.88
N ALA A 586 -21.09 -27.61 3.93
CA ALA A 586 -20.79 -27.21 5.29
C ALA A 586 -19.26 -27.14 5.52
N ASP A 587 -18.76 -25.94 5.87
CA ASP A 587 -17.34 -25.65 6.09
C ASP A 587 -16.88 -26.03 7.51
N CYS A 588 -15.57 -26.28 7.67
CA CYS A 588 -14.95 -26.61 8.96
C CYS A 588 -15.19 -25.49 10.01
N ILE A 589 -15.22 -24.23 9.56
CA ILE A 589 -15.50 -23.05 10.38
C ILE A 589 -16.90 -23.11 11.00
N ALA A 590 -17.89 -23.62 10.28
CA ALA A 590 -19.27 -23.69 10.74
C ALA A 590 -19.45 -24.77 11.81
N TRP A 591 -18.88 -25.96 11.60
CA TRP A 591 -18.86 -27.04 12.60
C TRP A 591 -18.04 -26.67 13.84
N SER A 592 -16.93 -25.94 13.65
CA SER A 592 -16.14 -25.37 14.74
C SER A 592 -16.98 -24.40 15.59
N SER A 593 -17.74 -23.51 14.96
CA SER A 593 -18.62 -22.56 15.66
C SER A 593 -19.74 -23.27 16.43
N LEU A 594 -20.31 -24.34 15.86
CA LEU A 594 -21.30 -25.18 16.54
C LEU A 594 -20.70 -25.89 17.77
N LEU A 595 -19.54 -26.54 17.64
CA LEU A 595 -18.85 -27.22 18.75
C LEU A 595 -18.53 -26.25 19.89
N GLN A 596 -18.05 -25.06 19.55
CA GLN A 596 -17.79 -23.99 20.53
C GLN A 596 -19.08 -23.54 21.25
N SER A 597 -20.21 -23.48 20.55
CA SER A 597 -21.50 -23.13 21.13
C SER A 597 -22.04 -24.26 22.02
N CYS A 598 -21.94 -25.52 21.60
CA CYS A 598 -22.28 -26.69 22.41
C CYS A 598 -21.48 -26.75 23.71
N ARG A 599 -20.20 -26.36 23.66
CA ARG A 599 -19.33 -26.23 24.83
C ARG A 599 -19.85 -25.17 25.81
N ILE A 600 -20.15 -23.96 25.32
CA ILE A 600 -20.64 -22.85 26.16
C ILE A 600 -22.00 -23.19 26.79
N HIS A 601 -22.91 -23.79 26.03
CA HIS A 601 -24.27 -24.09 26.46
C HIS A 601 -24.45 -25.49 27.08
N GLY A 602 -23.36 -26.27 27.23
CA GLY A 602 -23.37 -27.57 27.87
C GLY A 602 -24.15 -28.67 27.13
N ASN A 603 -24.31 -28.57 25.80
CA ASN A 603 -25.01 -29.60 25.02
C ASN A 603 -24.04 -30.69 24.55
N GLU A 604 -23.89 -31.73 25.37
CA GLU A 604 -22.97 -32.84 25.12
C GLU A 604 -23.32 -33.65 23.87
N SER A 605 -24.61 -33.89 23.62
CA SER A 605 -25.07 -34.80 22.56
C SER A 605 -24.74 -34.29 21.16
N ILE A 606 -24.97 -33.00 20.90
CA ILE A 606 -24.67 -32.35 19.63
C ILE A 606 -23.16 -32.11 19.54
N GLY A 607 -22.51 -31.73 20.64
CA GLY A 607 -21.07 -31.48 20.66
C GLY A 607 -20.23 -32.70 20.31
N ARG A 608 -20.61 -33.91 20.77
CA ARG A 608 -19.92 -35.17 20.37
C ARG A 608 -20.02 -35.42 18.86
N ARG A 609 -21.21 -35.26 18.26
CA ARG A 609 -21.39 -35.42 16.80
C ARG A 609 -20.62 -34.36 16.01
N ALA A 610 -20.63 -33.11 16.47
CA ALA A 610 -19.86 -32.03 15.83
C ALA A 610 -18.35 -32.28 15.88
N ALA A 611 -17.85 -32.85 16.98
CA ALA A 611 -16.45 -33.25 17.10
C ALA A 611 -16.06 -34.39 16.15
N GLU A 612 -16.92 -35.40 15.99
CA GLU A 612 -16.70 -36.49 15.02
C GLU A 612 -16.61 -35.96 13.59
N VAL A 613 -17.59 -35.15 13.17
CA VAL A 613 -17.61 -34.55 11.82
C VAL A 613 -16.39 -33.66 11.57
N LEU A 614 -15.95 -32.90 12.57
CA LEU A 614 -14.75 -32.06 12.44
C LEU A 614 -13.45 -32.87 12.27
N MET A 615 -13.33 -34.03 12.94
CA MET A 615 -12.17 -34.91 12.76
C MET A 615 -12.13 -35.52 11.36
N ASP A 616 -13.29 -35.81 10.77
CA ASP A 616 -13.38 -36.34 9.42
C ASP A 616 -13.08 -35.29 8.33
N LEU A 617 -13.50 -34.04 8.54
CA LEU A 617 -13.32 -32.94 7.58
C LEU A 617 -11.88 -32.41 7.52
N GLU A 618 -11.21 -32.27 8.65
CA GLU A 618 -9.91 -31.63 8.76
C GLU A 618 -8.92 -32.49 9.58
N PRO A 619 -8.59 -33.71 9.11
CA PRO A 619 -7.80 -34.69 9.87
C PRO A 619 -6.34 -34.27 10.07
N GLU A 620 -5.89 -33.21 9.39
CA GLU A 620 -4.53 -32.66 9.47
C GLU A 620 -4.49 -31.31 10.22
N ASN A 621 -5.65 -30.75 10.60
CA ASN A 621 -5.72 -29.42 11.19
C ASN A 621 -5.62 -29.45 12.71
N PHE A 622 -4.46 -29.09 13.24
CA PHE A 622 -4.19 -29.11 14.68
C PHE A 622 -5.13 -28.23 15.53
N SER A 623 -5.66 -27.12 14.97
CA SER A 623 -6.58 -26.24 15.69
C SER A 623 -7.89 -26.95 16.07
N VAL A 624 -8.35 -27.85 15.20
CA VAL A 624 -9.55 -28.68 15.38
C VAL A 624 -9.33 -29.70 16.51
N TYR A 625 -8.18 -30.37 16.55
CA TYR A 625 -7.82 -31.30 17.63
C TYR A 625 -7.82 -30.63 19.02
N ILE A 626 -7.29 -29.39 19.12
CA ILE A 626 -7.35 -28.62 20.37
C ILE A 626 -8.79 -28.31 20.76
N GLN A 627 -9.60 -27.85 19.80
CA GLN A 627 -10.98 -27.46 20.07
C GLN A 627 -11.80 -28.64 20.59
N ILE A 628 -11.64 -29.80 19.96
CA ILE A 628 -12.32 -31.04 20.35
C ILE A 628 -11.82 -31.51 21.71
N SER A 629 -10.50 -31.52 21.95
CA SER A 629 -9.94 -31.88 23.25
C SER A 629 -10.46 -31.00 24.38
N LYS A 630 -10.58 -29.68 24.15
CA LYS A 630 -11.17 -28.74 25.11
C LYS A 630 -12.64 -29.05 25.40
N PHE A 631 -13.42 -29.37 24.36
CA PHE A 631 -14.81 -29.79 24.53
C PHE A 631 -14.92 -31.04 25.43
N TYR A 632 -14.18 -32.12 25.12
CA TYR A 632 -14.20 -33.35 25.92
C TYR A 632 -13.70 -33.15 27.36
N PHE A 633 -12.73 -32.26 27.56
CA PHE A 633 -12.25 -31.88 28.89
C PHE A 633 -13.34 -31.19 29.72
N GLU A 634 -14.11 -30.28 29.13
CA GLU A 634 -15.13 -29.50 29.84
C GLU A 634 -16.39 -30.32 30.16
N ILE A 635 -16.73 -31.33 29.35
CA ILE A 635 -17.82 -32.27 29.65
C ILE A 635 -17.40 -33.41 30.58
N GLY A 636 -16.14 -33.41 31.06
CA GLY A 636 -15.62 -34.37 32.05
C GLY A 636 -15.08 -35.69 31.47
N ASP A 637 -15.03 -35.85 30.15
CA ASP A 637 -14.45 -37.03 29.47
C ASP A 637 -12.93 -36.85 29.26
N PHE A 638 -12.20 -36.83 30.37
CA PHE A 638 -10.75 -36.57 30.41
C PHE A 638 -9.92 -37.55 29.58
N GLU A 639 -10.37 -38.82 29.52
CA GLU A 639 -9.68 -39.88 28.80
C GLU A 639 -9.72 -39.66 27.28
N ILE A 640 -10.89 -39.31 26.73
CA ILE A 640 -11.02 -38.96 25.31
C ILE A 640 -10.25 -37.68 25.00
N SER A 641 -10.34 -36.67 25.87
CA SER A 641 -9.54 -35.43 25.74
C SER A 641 -8.03 -35.72 25.65
N ARG A 642 -7.52 -36.66 26.45
CA ARG A 642 -6.11 -37.07 26.45
C ARG A 642 -5.74 -37.80 25.17
N GLN A 643 -6.53 -38.80 24.76
CA GLN A 643 -6.32 -39.57 23.54
C GLN A 643 -6.29 -38.68 22.28
N ILE A 644 -7.13 -37.64 22.22
CA ILE A 644 -7.14 -36.69 21.10
C ILE A 644 -5.86 -35.84 21.04
N ARG A 645 -5.31 -35.42 22.19
CA ARG A 645 -4.01 -34.70 22.23
C ARG A 645 -2.84 -35.61 21.85
N GLU A 646 -2.87 -36.87 22.29
CA GLU A 646 -1.84 -37.86 21.95
C GLU A 646 -1.88 -38.22 20.46
N THR A 647 -3.07 -38.31 19.87
CA THR A 647 -3.27 -38.53 18.42
C THR A 647 -2.79 -37.35 17.60
N ALA A 648 -2.99 -36.11 18.06
CA ALA A 648 -2.46 -34.92 17.40
C ALA A 648 -0.92 -34.87 17.47
N ALA A 649 -0.33 -35.27 18.60
CA ALA A 649 1.12 -35.31 18.80
C ALA A 649 1.81 -36.42 17.99
N SER A 650 1.19 -37.60 17.84
CA SER A 650 1.77 -38.73 17.10
C SER A 650 1.74 -38.58 15.59
N ARG A 651 0.91 -37.66 15.06
CA ARG A 651 0.79 -37.37 13.62
C ARG A 651 1.66 -36.19 13.15
N GLU A 652 2.51 -35.62 14.02
CA GLU A 652 3.36 -34.45 13.71
C GLU A 652 2.57 -33.23 13.16
N LEU A 653 1.25 -33.16 13.41
CA LEU A 653 0.38 -32.12 12.86
C LEU A 653 0.68 -30.79 13.53
N MET A 654 1.20 -29.86 12.75
CA MET A 654 1.66 -28.57 13.21
C MET A 654 0.54 -27.53 13.25
N ARG A 655 0.64 -26.64 14.23
CA ARG A 655 -0.34 -25.58 14.46
C ARG A 655 -0.22 -24.44 13.45
N GLU A 656 -1.19 -24.31 12.55
CA GLU A 656 -1.55 -23.01 11.98
C GLU A 656 -2.64 -22.36 12.82
N ILE A 657 -2.35 -21.27 13.52
CA ILE A 657 -3.38 -20.36 14.03
C ILE A 657 -2.97 -18.91 13.74
N GLY A 658 -3.69 -18.27 12.82
CA GLY A 658 -3.90 -16.83 12.88
C GLY A 658 -4.54 -16.47 14.23
N TYR A 659 -3.83 -15.69 15.04
CA TYR A 659 -4.28 -15.21 16.36
C TYR A 659 -4.88 -16.27 17.29
N THR A 660 -3.99 -17.09 17.84
CA THR A 660 -3.83 -17.37 19.28
C THR A 660 -3.01 -18.65 19.39
N ALA A 661 -1.82 -18.57 19.98
CA ALA A 661 -1.50 -19.53 21.04
C ALA A 661 -0.47 -20.65 20.79
N GLY A 662 0.38 -20.68 19.74
CA GLY A 662 1.71 -21.34 19.86
C GLY A 662 2.14 -22.51 18.93
N LYS A 663 3.39 -22.41 18.43
CA LYS A 663 4.52 -23.38 18.36
C LYS A 663 4.25 -24.87 18.62
N MET A 664 4.84 -25.81 17.86
CA MET A 664 6.27 -26.19 17.99
C MET A 664 6.89 -26.96 16.78
N VAL A 665 7.29 -26.21 15.75
CA VAL A 665 8.32 -26.38 14.67
C VAL A 665 8.59 -24.96 14.14
N TYR A 666 7.59 -24.08 14.30
CA TYR A 666 7.66 -22.63 14.46
C TYR A 666 8.50 -22.11 15.65
N THR A 667 9.27 -22.92 16.39
CA THR A 667 9.98 -22.44 17.59
C THR A 667 10.94 -21.31 17.25
N ASP A 668 11.69 -21.44 16.17
CA ASP A 668 12.75 -20.50 15.84
C ASP A 668 12.21 -19.30 15.07
N LEU A 669 11.30 -19.51 14.11
CA LEU A 669 10.64 -18.45 13.34
C LEU A 669 9.70 -17.58 14.19
N ASP A 670 8.89 -18.13 15.11
CA ASP A 670 8.07 -17.32 16.02
C ASP A 670 8.93 -16.62 17.10
N ILE A 671 10.07 -17.21 17.50
CA ILE A 671 11.07 -16.49 18.32
C ILE A 671 11.57 -15.28 17.55
N LEU A 672 11.96 -15.48 16.28
CA LEU A 672 12.45 -14.44 15.40
C LEU A 672 11.39 -13.38 15.15
N GLU A 673 10.13 -13.75 14.88
CA GLU A 673 9.04 -12.79 14.71
C GLU A 673 8.72 -12.03 15.99
N LYS A 674 8.69 -12.69 17.16
CA LYS A 674 8.47 -11.99 18.44
C LYS A 674 9.62 -11.05 18.77
N LEU A 675 10.86 -11.40 18.44
CA LEU A 675 12.03 -10.56 18.65
C LEU A 675 12.14 -9.43 17.60
N LYS A 676 11.69 -9.67 16.36
CA LYS A 676 11.54 -8.68 15.27
C LYS A 676 10.37 -7.72 15.51
N LYS A 677 9.30 -8.12 16.21
CA LYS A 677 8.22 -7.20 16.63
C LYS A 677 8.68 -6.11 17.60
N PHE A 678 9.89 -6.22 18.14
CA PHE A 678 10.58 -5.16 18.89
C PHE A 678 11.57 -4.38 18.02
N ASP A 679 11.50 -4.49 16.69
CA ASP A 679 12.16 -3.58 15.78
C ASP A 679 11.69 -2.16 16.11
N VAL A 680 12.66 -1.28 16.33
CA VAL A 680 12.39 0.14 16.45
C VAL A 680 11.87 0.51 15.08
N PRO A 681 10.68 1.10 14.94
CA PRO A 681 10.36 1.77 13.68
C PRO A 681 11.54 2.70 13.40
N ASP A 682 12.00 2.77 12.17
CA ASP A 682 12.75 3.94 11.71
C ASP A 682 11.78 5.13 11.76
N ASP A 683 11.43 5.56 12.98
CA ASP A 683 10.88 6.85 13.32
C ASP A 683 12.05 7.85 13.28
N ASP A 684 12.79 7.87 12.18
CA ASP A 684 13.76 8.93 11.91
C ASP A 684 13.03 10.29 11.88
N GLU A 685 11.70 10.31 11.67
CA GLU A 685 10.90 11.53 11.62
C GLU A 685 10.53 12.15 12.98
N ASP A 686 10.39 11.38 14.07
CA ASP A 686 10.24 11.98 15.42
C ASP A 686 11.62 12.31 16.04
N PHE A 687 12.67 11.61 15.60
CA PHE A 687 14.04 11.89 16.01
C PHE A 687 14.58 13.16 15.36
N ASP A 688 14.35 13.41 14.07
CA ASP A 688 14.85 14.62 13.40
C ASP A 688 13.98 15.88 13.62
N ASN A 689 12.68 15.75 13.92
CA ASN A 689 11.88 16.92 14.27
C ASN A 689 12.27 17.53 15.62
N ASP A 690 12.68 16.69 16.59
CA ASP A 690 13.26 17.19 17.84
C ASP A 690 14.66 17.76 17.63
N THR A 691 15.48 17.20 16.71
CA THR A 691 16.82 17.75 16.38
C THR A 691 16.76 19.11 15.69
N LYS A 692 15.72 19.38 14.88
CA LYS A 692 15.45 20.71 14.30
C LYS A 692 15.03 21.76 15.32
N LEU A 693 14.70 21.38 16.56
CA LEU A 693 14.49 22.32 17.67
C LEU A 693 15.78 22.66 18.45
N PHE A 694 16.90 22.01 18.13
CA PHE A 694 18.21 22.19 18.77
C PHE A 694 19.22 22.97 17.91
N ASP A 695 18.76 23.81 17.00
CA ASP A 695 19.59 24.93 16.52
C ASP A 695 20.06 25.71 17.75
N LEU A 696 21.37 25.65 18.03
CA LEU A 696 22.06 26.38 19.11
C LEU A 696 21.57 27.84 19.12
N PRO A 697 20.73 28.26 20.07
CA PRO A 697 20.47 29.67 20.23
C PRO A 697 21.70 30.23 20.93
N SER A 698 22.62 30.83 20.17
CA SER A 698 23.50 31.82 20.78
C SER A 698 22.57 32.88 21.37
N PHE A 699 22.50 32.96 22.69
CA PHE A 699 21.52 33.80 23.38
C PHE A 699 21.94 35.28 23.27
N LYS A 700 21.78 35.87 22.08
CA LYS A 700 21.77 37.32 21.91
C LYS A 700 20.34 37.80 22.08
N SER A 701 20.02 38.13 23.34
CA SER A 701 18.96 39.04 23.83
C SER A 701 17.78 39.41 22.91
N ARG A 702 16.58 39.25 23.50
CA ARG A 702 15.30 39.98 23.28
C ARG A 702 14.41 39.55 22.10
N SER A 703 13.76 38.38 22.22
CA SER A 703 12.37 38.23 21.71
C SER A 703 11.58 37.00 22.21
N SER A 704 12.20 36.02 22.89
CA SER A 704 11.43 34.87 23.39
C SER A 704 10.86 35.15 24.79
N GLY A 705 9.53 35.05 24.96
CA GLY A 705 8.83 35.23 26.24
C GLY A 705 9.10 34.13 27.28
N LYS A 706 10.37 33.77 27.49
CA LYS A 706 10.86 32.80 28.48
C LYS A 706 11.43 33.53 29.69
N ASN A 707 11.18 33.03 30.90
CA ASN A 707 11.68 33.60 32.15
C ASN A 707 13.10 33.10 32.42
N LEU A 708 14.11 33.91 32.13
CA LEU A 708 15.51 33.54 32.38
C LEU A 708 15.86 33.72 33.86
N VAL A 709 16.34 32.65 34.49
CA VAL A 709 16.76 32.60 35.89
C VAL A 709 18.23 32.19 35.92
N ASN A 710 19.13 33.17 35.97
CA ASN A 710 20.57 32.94 35.99
C ASN A 710 21.07 32.78 37.44
N VAL A 711 21.79 31.70 37.75
CA VAL A 711 22.34 31.43 39.09
C VAL A 711 23.19 32.58 39.65
N ASP A 712 23.87 33.33 38.79
CA ASP A 712 24.69 34.50 39.17
C ASP A 712 23.85 35.61 39.82
N THR A 713 22.62 35.78 39.34
CA THR A 713 21.70 36.81 39.88
C THR A 713 21.20 36.47 41.29
N PHE A 714 21.43 35.24 41.73
CA PHE A 714 21.13 34.74 43.08
C PHE A 714 22.38 34.67 43.97
N GLY A 715 23.50 35.27 43.55
CA GLY A 715 24.70 35.42 44.36
C GLY A 715 25.75 34.32 44.17
N ALA A 716 25.67 33.52 43.10
CA ALA A 716 26.69 32.52 42.80
C ALA A 716 28.03 33.19 42.41
N ALA A 717 29.11 32.77 43.08
CA ALA A 717 30.48 33.23 42.88
C ALA A 717 31.15 32.56 41.68
N GLY A 718 30.82 31.31 41.34
CA GLY A 718 31.21 30.69 40.06
C GLY A 718 32.73 30.60 39.84
N ASP A 719 33.51 30.49 40.93
CA ASP A 719 34.97 30.39 40.97
C ASP A 719 35.48 28.94 41.18
N GLY A 720 34.57 27.99 41.42
CA GLY A 720 34.85 26.57 41.69
C GLY A 720 35.27 26.27 43.13
N VAL A 721 35.25 27.27 44.02
CA VAL A 721 35.78 27.17 45.39
C VAL A 721 34.76 27.65 46.42
N SER A 722 34.06 28.74 46.14
CA SER A 722 33.01 29.31 46.99
C SER A 722 31.76 28.45 46.93
N ASP A 723 31.11 28.21 48.09
CA ASP A 723 29.88 27.43 48.15
C ASP A 723 28.70 28.16 47.50
N ASP A 724 28.31 27.72 46.31
CA ASP A 724 27.24 28.30 45.48
C ASP A 724 25.88 27.64 45.73
N THR A 725 25.78 26.72 46.68
CA THR A 725 24.59 25.88 46.89
C THR A 725 23.31 26.69 47.11
N GLN A 726 23.37 27.73 47.96
CA GLN A 726 22.18 28.54 48.26
C GLN A 726 21.71 29.37 47.06
N ALA A 727 22.63 29.80 46.19
CA ALA A 727 22.29 30.49 44.96
C ALA A 727 21.55 29.54 44.00
N PHE A 728 22.02 28.29 43.88
CA PHE A 728 21.35 27.25 43.08
C PHE A 728 19.96 26.88 43.62
N VAL A 729 19.81 26.72 44.94
CA VAL A 729 18.51 26.43 45.58
C VAL A 729 17.52 27.58 45.35
N SER A 730 17.97 28.82 45.50
CA SER A 730 17.14 30.01 45.29
C SER A 730 16.73 30.19 43.82
N ALA A 731 17.68 30.00 42.90
CA ALA A 731 17.43 30.03 41.47
C ALA A 731 16.47 28.90 41.05
N TRP A 732 16.65 27.68 41.56
CA TRP A 732 15.73 26.57 41.33
C TRP A 732 14.31 26.91 41.80
N SER A 733 14.16 27.41 43.04
CA SER A 733 12.85 27.77 43.59
C SER A 733 12.13 28.79 42.70
N LYS A 734 12.86 29.77 42.18
CA LYS A 734 12.29 30.76 41.24
C LYS A 734 11.95 30.16 39.89
N ALA A 735 12.83 29.34 39.31
CA ALA A 735 12.62 28.76 37.99
C ALA A 735 11.48 27.72 38.00
N CYS A 736 11.42 26.89 39.03
CA CYS A 736 10.42 25.83 39.15
C CYS A 736 9.01 26.39 39.42
N SER A 737 8.88 27.56 40.06
CA SER A 737 7.59 28.21 40.35
C SER A 737 7.05 29.11 39.23
N ALA A 738 7.80 29.32 38.15
CA ALA A 738 7.40 30.20 37.06
C ALA A 738 7.25 29.43 35.72
N PRO A 739 6.21 29.71 34.92
CA PRO A 739 6.01 29.03 33.65
C PRO A 739 7.06 29.46 32.62
N LYS A 740 7.41 28.55 31.69
CA LYS A 740 8.36 28.79 30.59
C LYS A 740 9.72 29.33 31.08
N SER A 741 10.21 28.81 32.21
CA SER A 741 11.47 29.26 32.81
C SER A 741 12.69 28.56 32.22
N VAL A 742 13.82 29.27 32.23
CA VAL A 742 15.14 28.73 31.89
C VAL A 742 16.05 28.95 33.09
N LEU A 743 16.40 27.87 33.81
CA LEU A 743 17.45 27.91 34.82
C LEU A 743 18.81 27.85 34.11
N LEU A 744 19.60 28.92 34.19
CA LEU A 744 20.86 29.05 33.46
C LEU A 744 22.07 28.92 34.41
N VAL A 745 22.94 27.96 34.12
CA VAL A 745 24.31 27.85 34.64
C VAL A 745 25.27 28.31 33.53
N PRO A 746 25.84 29.51 33.62
CA PRO A 746 26.48 30.16 32.47
C PRO A 746 27.88 29.62 32.17
N GLN A 747 28.25 29.69 30.88
CA GLN A 747 29.52 29.23 30.34
C GLN A 747 30.74 29.95 30.95
N GLY A 748 31.87 29.24 31.06
CA GLY A 748 33.16 29.81 31.45
C GLY A 748 33.35 30.02 32.96
N ARG A 749 32.40 29.52 33.77
CA ARG A 749 32.41 29.60 35.23
C ARG A 749 32.24 28.21 35.83
N SER A 750 32.72 28.03 37.06
CA SER A 750 32.69 26.77 37.79
C SER A 750 31.97 26.97 39.13
N TYR A 751 30.95 26.18 39.45
CA TYR A 751 30.13 26.39 40.64
C TYR A 751 30.30 25.22 41.61
N LEU A 752 30.81 25.47 42.81
CA LEU A 752 30.90 24.44 43.85
C LEU A 752 29.54 24.29 44.50
N VAL A 753 28.88 23.15 44.28
CA VAL A 753 27.53 22.88 44.79
C VAL A 753 27.58 21.66 45.70
N ASN A 754 27.15 21.81 46.95
CA ASN A 754 27.01 20.71 47.90
C ASN A 754 25.83 19.79 47.53
N ALA A 755 25.74 18.63 48.18
CA ALA A 755 24.64 17.68 48.00
C ALA A 755 23.26 18.36 48.12
N THR A 756 22.48 18.31 47.05
CA THR A 756 21.23 19.08 46.91
C THR A 756 20.15 18.28 46.19
N LYS A 757 18.92 18.39 46.70
CA LYS A 757 17.71 17.85 46.07
C LYS A 757 16.87 18.98 45.48
N PHE A 758 16.64 18.91 44.18
CA PHE A 758 15.77 19.79 43.42
C PHE A 758 14.44 19.09 43.19
N ILE A 759 13.40 19.51 43.91
CA ILE A 759 12.13 18.79 43.99
C ILE A 759 11.05 19.60 43.26
N GLY A 760 10.30 18.93 42.37
CA GLY A 760 9.10 19.45 41.73
C GLY A 760 7.80 19.15 42.50
N PRO A 761 6.62 19.28 41.88
CA PRO A 761 6.41 19.60 40.46
C PRO A 761 6.76 21.05 40.13
N CYS A 762 7.26 21.27 38.92
CA CYS A 762 7.49 22.61 38.38
C CYS A 762 6.37 23.01 37.43
N GLU A 763 6.20 24.32 37.25
CA GLU A 763 5.28 24.89 36.27
C GLU A 763 5.66 24.51 34.82
N GLN A 764 4.70 24.57 33.90
CA GLN A 764 4.87 24.01 32.55
C GLN A 764 6.06 24.61 31.78
N LYS A 765 6.85 23.72 31.15
CA LYS A 765 7.99 24.02 30.24
C LYS A 765 9.22 24.64 30.92
N LEU A 766 9.78 23.96 31.92
CA LEU A 766 11.09 24.29 32.51
C LEU A 766 12.24 23.74 31.65
N ILE A 767 13.21 24.61 31.34
CA ILE A 767 14.49 24.25 30.73
C ILE A 767 15.61 24.49 31.75
N ILE A 768 16.51 23.53 31.89
CA ILE A 768 17.71 23.62 32.70
C ILE A 768 18.89 23.68 31.72
N GLN A 769 19.41 24.89 31.50
CA GLN A 769 20.53 25.18 30.61
C GLN A 769 21.83 25.12 31.42
N ILE A 770 22.67 24.12 31.16
CA ILE A 770 23.98 23.97 31.81
C ILE A 770 25.07 24.17 30.76
N ASP A 771 25.63 25.37 30.72
CA ASP A 771 26.74 25.73 29.83
C ASP A 771 28.09 25.85 30.57
N GLY A 772 28.04 26.09 31.89
CA GLY A 772 29.21 26.13 32.78
C GLY A 772 29.56 24.78 33.40
N THR A 773 30.43 24.80 34.40
CA THR A 773 30.83 23.63 35.17
C THR A 773 30.16 23.65 36.54
N ILE A 774 29.51 22.56 36.95
CA ILE A 774 29.07 22.32 38.33
C ILE A 774 30.06 21.33 38.92
N VAL A 775 30.69 21.66 40.04
CA VAL A 775 31.72 20.83 40.68
C VAL A 775 31.29 20.42 42.09
N ALA A 776 31.55 19.17 42.45
CA ALA A 776 31.26 18.64 43.77
C ALA A 776 32.38 18.94 44.78
N PRO A 777 32.08 19.00 46.07
CA PRO A 777 33.09 18.88 47.12
C PRO A 777 33.89 17.58 46.99
N ASP A 778 35.21 17.69 47.05
CA ASP A 778 36.13 16.57 46.83
C ASP A 778 36.46 15.79 48.12
N GLU A 779 36.31 16.40 49.29
CA GLU A 779 36.66 15.81 50.60
C GLU A 779 35.56 14.87 51.14
N PRO A 780 35.79 13.54 51.22
CA PRO A 780 34.78 12.60 51.71
C PRO A 780 34.36 12.81 53.16
N GLY A 781 35.27 13.34 53.99
CA GLY A 781 35.01 13.62 55.40
C GLY A 781 34.01 14.77 55.64
N ASN A 782 33.84 15.65 54.66
CA ASN A 782 32.97 16.82 54.75
C ASN A 782 31.60 16.58 54.12
N TRP A 783 31.35 15.38 53.58
CA TRP A 783 30.08 15.05 52.92
C TRP A 783 28.95 14.90 53.93
N ASP A 784 27.80 15.53 53.67
CA ASP A 784 26.65 15.45 54.56
C ASP A 784 26.15 14.00 54.66
N PRO A 785 26.14 13.40 55.87
CA PRO A 785 25.64 12.04 56.08
C PRO A 785 24.17 11.85 55.64
N LYS A 786 23.36 12.91 55.61
CA LYS A 786 21.96 12.85 55.13
C LYS A 786 21.87 12.57 53.63
N PHE A 787 22.91 12.92 52.87
CA PHE A 787 22.98 12.75 51.42
C PHE A 787 24.07 11.75 51.03
N GLN A 788 24.27 10.71 51.84
CA GLN A 788 25.37 9.75 51.69
C GLN A 788 25.55 9.15 50.27
N ARG A 789 24.47 9.04 49.49
CA ARG A 789 24.47 8.48 48.13
C ARG A 789 24.07 9.45 47.02
N ILE A 790 23.86 10.72 47.35
CA ILE A 790 23.23 11.69 46.45
C ILE A 790 24.08 12.95 46.39
N TRP A 791 24.39 13.42 45.19
CA TRP A 791 24.90 14.77 44.97
C TRP A 791 23.82 15.68 44.35
N LEU A 792 23.55 15.59 43.05
CA LEU A 792 22.49 16.36 42.39
C LEU A 792 21.30 15.47 42.06
N GLU A 793 20.26 15.50 42.88
CA GLU A 793 19.02 14.76 42.62
C GLU A 793 17.90 15.71 42.18
N PHE A 794 17.32 15.42 41.03
CA PHE A 794 16.14 16.09 40.51
C PHE A 794 14.96 15.12 40.56
N SER A 795 13.91 15.50 41.29
CA SER A 795 12.79 14.58 41.53
C SER A 795 11.42 15.21 41.26
N LYS A 796 10.45 14.34 40.93
CA LYS A 796 9.04 14.73 40.65
C LYS A 796 8.90 15.75 39.52
N LEU A 797 9.74 15.62 38.50
CA LEU A 797 9.71 16.48 37.32
C LEU A 797 8.71 15.96 36.28
N LYS A 798 8.08 16.88 35.54
CA LYS A 798 7.19 16.55 34.42
C LYS A 798 7.50 17.44 33.21
N GLY A 799 7.93 16.86 32.09
CA GLY A 799 8.15 17.59 30.84
C GLY A 799 9.33 18.57 30.88
N VAL A 800 10.40 18.24 31.61
CA VAL A 800 11.58 19.12 31.82
C VAL A 800 12.69 18.77 30.83
N VAL A 801 13.39 19.79 30.32
CA VAL A 801 14.52 19.63 29.40
C VAL A 801 15.82 20.08 30.06
N PHE A 802 16.81 19.21 30.12
CA PHE A 802 18.21 19.52 30.43
C PHE A 802 18.98 19.64 29.14
N GLN A 803 19.68 20.74 28.93
CA GLN A 803 20.45 20.98 27.71
C GLN A 803 21.68 21.84 27.98
N GLY A 804 22.62 21.84 27.04
CA GLY A 804 23.85 22.62 27.08
C GLY A 804 25.08 21.73 26.90
N ASN A 805 26.25 22.36 26.80
CA ASN A 805 27.53 21.66 26.63
C ASN A 805 28.38 21.71 27.91
N GLY A 806 27.77 22.04 29.05
CA GLY A 806 28.43 22.18 30.34
C GLY A 806 28.83 20.85 30.97
N VAL A 807 29.53 20.96 32.09
CA VAL A 807 30.18 19.84 32.79
C VAL A 807 29.59 19.67 34.19
N ILE A 808 29.27 18.44 34.57
CA ILE A 808 28.98 18.04 35.95
C ILE A 808 30.17 17.19 36.42
N ASP A 809 31.02 17.75 37.27
CA ASP A 809 32.25 17.13 37.76
C ASP A 809 32.12 16.67 39.22
N GLY A 810 32.10 15.36 39.43
CA GLY A 810 31.97 14.77 40.77
C GLY A 810 33.24 14.80 41.63
N SER A 811 34.39 15.24 41.13
CA SER A 811 35.63 15.32 41.92
C SER A 811 35.98 14.02 42.69
N GLY A 812 35.80 12.86 42.03
CA GLY A 812 35.85 11.54 42.67
C GLY A 812 37.23 11.02 43.11
N SER A 813 38.34 11.68 42.78
CA SER A 813 39.70 11.16 42.98
C SER A 813 40.01 10.74 44.43
N LYS A 814 39.66 11.58 45.40
CA LYS A 814 39.81 11.29 46.85
C LYS A 814 38.86 10.19 47.32
N TRP A 815 37.65 10.14 46.78
CA TRP A 815 36.67 9.08 47.06
C TRP A 815 37.15 7.71 46.59
N TRP A 816 37.74 7.65 45.39
CA TRP A 816 38.31 6.42 44.85
C TRP A 816 39.52 5.95 45.64
N ALA A 817 40.39 6.88 46.09
CA ALA A 817 41.54 6.57 46.95
C ALA A 817 41.10 6.02 48.34
N ALA A 818 39.99 6.52 48.88
CA ALA A 818 39.41 6.06 50.13
C ALA A 818 38.59 4.75 50.00
N SER A 819 38.32 4.28 48.78
CA SER A 819 37.45 3.12 48.54
C SER A 819 38.10 1.80 48.99
N CYS A 820 37.30 0.95 49.64
CA CYS A 820 37.71 -0.42 49.97
C CYS A 820 37.97 -1.30 48.72
N LYS A 821 37.47 -0.88 47.55
CA LYS A 821 37.71 -1.55 46.27
C LYS A 821 39.11 -1.27 45.72
N LYS A 822 39.73 -0.13 46.06
CA LYS A 822 41.15 0.14 45.75
C LYS A 822 42.08 -0.39 46.84
N ASN A 823 41.72 -0.25 48.11
CA ASN A 823 42.50 -0.78 49.23
C ASN A 823 41.60 -1.54 50.21
N LYS A 824 41.73 -2.87 50.28
CA LYS A 824 40.91 -3.74 51.13
C LYS A 824 41.00 -3.45 52.63
N SER A 825 42.04 -2.73 53.09
CA SER A 825 42.17 -2.28 54.49
C SER A 825 41.25 -1.10 54.83
N ASN A 826 40.71 -0.39 53.83
CA ASN A 826 39.78 0.71 54.05
C ASN A 826 38.36 0.19 54.36
N PRO A 827 37.56 0.91 55.18
CA PRO A 827 36.16 0.58 55.39
C PRO A 827 35.36 0.74 54.10
N CYS A 828 34.50 -0.23 53.76
CA CYS A 828 33.60 -0.13 52.62
C CYS A 828 32.46 0.86 52.91
N LYS A 829 32.61 2.10 52.43
CA LYS A 829 31.60 3.16 52.50
C LYS A 829 31.00 3.42 51.12
N SER A 830 29.71 3.76 51.06
CA SER A 830 29.09 4.25 49.82
C SER A 830 29.52 5.69 49.53
N ALA A 831 29.41 6.09 48.28
CA ALA A 831 29.73 7.42 47.80
C ALA A 831 28.55 8.00 46.99
N PRO A 832 28.51 9.33 46.79
CA PRO A 832 27.40 9.98 46.11
C PRO A 832 27.38 9.70 44.60
N THR A 833 26.17 9.69 44.03
CA THR A 833 25.94 9.70 42.58
C THR A 833 25.92 11.14 42.07
N ALA A 834 26.58 11.41 40.94
CA ALA A 834 26.70 12.78 40.45
C ALA A 834 25.38 13.39 40.02
N LEU A 835 24.65 12.74 39.10
CA LEU A 835 23.33 13.18 38.64
C LEU A 835 22.28 12.09 38.85
N THR A 836 21.14 12.42 39.42
CA THR A 836 20.01 11.50 39.61
C THR A 836 18.71 12.15 39.11
N ILE A 837 18.01 11.45 38.21
CA ILE A 837 16.63 11.76 37.80
C ILE A 837 15.71 10.75 38.46
N GLU A 838 14.87 11.23 39.36
CA GLU A 838 14.12 10.40 40.30
C GLU A 838 12.62 10.64 40.18
N SER A 839 11.81 9.58 40.12
CA SER A 839 10.34 9.68 40.17
C SER A 839 9.75 10.73 39.22
N SER A 840 10.27 10.79 37.98
CA SER A 840 9.99 11.87 37.02
C SER A 840 9.45 11.34 35.70
N SER A 841 8.81 12.21 34.90
CA SER A 841 8.29 11.80 33.59
C SER A 841 8.43 12.84 32.48
N GLY A 842 8.67 12.38 31.25
CA GLY A 842 8.85 13.25 30.09
C GLY A 842 10.09 14.12 30.18
N VAL A 843 11.18 13.58 30.74
CA VAL A 843 12.45 14.32 30.91
C VAL A 843 13.32 14.10 29.68
N LYS A 844 13.84 15.18 29.09
CA LYS A 844 14.83 15.12 28.00
C LYS A 844 16.16 15.66 28.52
N ILE A 845 17.28 14.98 28.26
CA ILE A 845 18.64 15.41 28.60
C ILE A 845 19.49 15.36 27.33
N SER A 846 20.16 16.46 26.99
CA SER A 846 21.03 16.52 25.81
C SER A 846 22.33 17.30 26.01
N GLY A 847 23.43 16.80 25.44
CA GLY A 847 24.71 17.52 25.27
C GLY A 847 25.63 17.62 26.49
N LEU A 848 25.16 17.21 27.68
CA LEU A 848 25.93 17.36 28.92
C LEU A 848 27.13 16.41 29.01
N THR A 849 28.20 16.87 29.66
CA THR A 849 29.32 16.03 30.09
C THR A 849 29.23 15.76 31.59
N ILE A 850 29.22 14.49 32.00
CA ILE A 850 29.27 14.05 33.40
C ILE A 850 30.60 13.34 33.61
N GLN A 851 31.43 13.82 34.53
CA GLN A 851 32.78 13.28 34.70
C GLN A 851 33.19 13.12 36.16
N ASN A 852 34.16 12.26 36.38
CA ASN A 852 34.80 12.02 37.67
C ASN A 852 33.81 11.82 38.83
N SER A 853 32.71 11.09 38.60
CA SER A 853 31.75 10.85 39.69
C SER A 853 32.39 10.09 40.85
N GLN A 854 32.00 10.43 42.08
CA GLN A 854 32.48 9.76 43.28
C GLN A 854 32.10 8.27 43.31
N GLN A 855 30.92 7.94 42.78
CA GLN A 855 30.44 6.58 42.52
C GLN A 855 29.75 6.53 41.15
N MET A 856 28.42 6.40 41.07
CA MET A 856 27.70 6.32 39.79
C MET A 856 27.62 7.71 39.12
N ASN A 857 27.75 7.79 37.81
CA ASN A 857 27.74 9.07 37.09
C ASN A 857 26.31 9.58 36.91
N PHE A 858 25.41 8.76 36.37
CA PHE A 858 24.04 9.17 36.08
C PHE A 858 23.03 8.07 36.42
N ILE A 859 22.10 8.35 37.33
CA ILE A 859 20.97 7.46 37.67
C ILE A 859 19.66 7.96 37.06
N ILE A 860 18.90 7.05 36.43
CA ILE A 860 17.50 7.21 36.08
C ILE A 860 16.70 6.23 36.93
N ALA A 861 15.97 6.75 37.91
CA ALA A 861 15.29 5.96 38.92
C ALA A 861 13.78 6.25 38.95
N ARG A 862 12.96 5.20 39.01
CA ARG A 862 11.49 5.26 39.15
C ARG A 862 10.80 6.22 38.19
N SER A 863 11.32 6.35 36.97
CA SER A 863 10.93 7.39 36.02
C SER A 863 10.30 6.80 34.75
N ASN A 864 9.49 7.59 34.04
CA ASN A 864 8.81 7.17 32.81
C ASN A 864 9.04 8.16 31.66
N SER A 865 9.36 7.67 30.47
CA SER A 865 9.57 8.53 29.28
C SER A 865 10.75 9.49 29.48
N VAL A 866 11.95 8.93 29.66
CA VAL A 866 13.21 9.69 29.76
C VAL A 866 14.00 9.53 28.47
N ARG A 867 14.43 10.64 27.86
CA ARG A 867 15.24 10.67 26.63
C ARG A 867 16.61 11.26 26.96
N VAL A 868 17.68 10.55 26.65
CA VAL A 868 19.06 10.99 26.85
C VAL A 868 19.77 10.94 25.50
N SER A 869 20.25 12.08 25.01
CA SER A 869 20.96 12.15 23.72
C SER A 869 22.28 12.89 23.84
N LYS A 870 23.32 12.45 23.12
CA LYS A 870 24.62 13.18 23.04
C LYS A 870 25.27 13.44 24.41
N VAL A 871 24.97 12.62 25.42
CA VAL A 871 25.59 12.74 26.75
C VAL A 871 26.95 12.05 26.75
N LYS A 872 27.94 12.72 27.33
CA LYS A 872 29.27 12.17 27.52
C LYS A 872 29.50 11.84 28.99
N VAL A 873 29.82 10.60 29.30
CA VAL A 873 30.31 10.17 30.62
C VAL A 873 31.80 9.89 30.54
N SER A 874 32.59 10.44 31.45
CA SER A 874 34.05 10.31 31.44
C SER A 874 34.62 10.16 32.85
N SER A 875 34.92 8.94 33.25
CA SER A 875 35.67 8.61 34.47
C SER A 875 36.82 7.66 34.15
N PRO A 876 37.92 7.63 34.94
CA PRO A 876 39.04 6.71 34.72
C PRO A 876 38.60 5.25 34.72
N GLY A 877 39.21 4.41 33.87
CA GLY A 877 38.88 2.98 33.78
C GLY A 877 39.16 2.16 35.04
N ASP A 878 39.94 2.70 35.98
CA ASP A 878 40.25 2.10 37.29
C ASP A 878 39.46 2.75 38.45
N SER A 879 38.45 3.59 38.13
CA SER A 879 37.59 4.21 39.13
C SER A 879 36.58 3.19 39.68
N PRO A 880 36.53 2.97 41.01
CA PRO A 880 35.72 1.89 41.59
C PRO A 880 34.22 2.22 41.63
N ASN A 881 33.38 1.26 41.22
CA ASN A 881 31.91 1.32 41.25
C ASN A 881 31.32 2.52 40.50
N THR A 882 31.97 2.96 39.42
CA THR A 882 31.52 4.08 38.61
C THR A 882 30.65 3.58 37.45
N ASP A 883 29.38 3.29 37.71
CA ASP A 883 28.44 3.03 36.59
C ASP A 883 28.24 4.32 35.77
N GLY A 884 28.15 4.19 34.46
CA GLY A 884 27.94 5.32 33.55
C GLY A 884 26.51 5.83 33.62
N ILE A 885 25.59 5.14 32.95
CA ILE A 885 24.15 5.39 33.03
C ILE A 885 23.46 4.19 33.67
N HIS A 886 22.92 4.40 34.87
CA HIS A 886 22.27 3.38 35.68
C HIS A 886 20.76 3.56 35.67
N ILE A 887 20.03 2.55 35.21
CA ILE A 887 18.56 2.57 35.04
C ILE A 887 17.93 1.60 36.02
N THR A 888 17.04 2.11 36.87
CA THR A 888 16.34 1.31 37.89
C THR A 888 14.88 1.70 38.02
N GLY A 889 13.97 0.73 38.13
CA GLY A 889 12.54 0.98 38.35
C GLY A 889 11.86 1.85 37.27
N SER A 890 12.45 1.97 36.08
CA SER A 890 12.08 2.99 35.10
C SER A 890 11.59 2.38 33.80
N THR A 891 10.65 3.06 33.13
CA THR A 891 10.05 2.58 31.88
C THR A 891 10.13 3.60 30.75
N ASN A 892 10.19 3.13 29.50
CA ASN A 892 10.27 3.97 28.29
C ASN A 892 11.49 4.90 28.29
N VAL A 893 12.68 4.37 28.59
CA VAL A 893 13.94 5.12 28.57
C VAL A 893 14.63 4.95 27.21
N VAL A 894 15.09 6.04 26.60
CA VAL A 894 15.90 6.02 25.37
C VAL A 894 17.25 6.66 25.63
N LEU A 895 18.32 5.98 25.25
CA LEU A 895 19.68 6.50 25.20
C LEU A 895 20.14 6.56 23.74
N GLN A 896 20.67 7.69 23.29
CA GLN A 896 21.12 7.87 21.92
C GLN A 896 22.43 8.67 21.83
N ASP A 897 23.34 8.28 20.93
CA ASP A 897 24.58 9.02 20.64
C ASP A 897 25.43 9.30 21.89
N CYS A 898 25.37 8.41 22.88
CA CYS A 898 26.06 8.59 24.15
C CYS A 898 27.48 8.02 24.09
N LYS A 899 28.44 8.76 24.64
CA LYS A 899 29.83 8.31 24.79
C LYS A 899 30.16 8.10 26.24
N ILE A 900 30.42 6.86 26.64
CA ILE A 900 30.53 6.47 28.04
C ILE A 900 31.86 5.76 28.27
N GLY A 901 32.73 6.38 29.07
CA GLY A 901 33.95 5.77 29.59
C GLY A 901 33.96 5.85 31.11
N THR A 902 34.18 4.72 31.78
CA THR A 902 34.08 4.63 33.23
C THR A 902 34.82 3.39 33.76
N GLY A 903 34.84 3.18 35.08
CA GLY A 903 35.52 2.03 35.70
C GLY A 903 34.61 0.84 36.04
N ASP A 904 33.29 0.96 35.84
CA ASP A 904 32.31 -0.12 35.96
C ASP A 904 31.38 -0.17 34.72
N ASP A 905 30.12 -0.56 34.85
CA ASP A 905 29.21 -0.74 33.73
C ASP A 905 28.95 0.59 32.99
N CYS A 906 29.17 0.65 31.67
CA CYS A 906 28.84 1.85 30.88
C CYS A 906 27.34 2.14 30.96
N VAL A 907 26.52 1.11 30.77
CA VAL A 907 25.09 1.15 30.99
C VAL A 907 24.70 -0.05 31.84
N SER A 908 24.00 0.21 32.94
CA SER A 908 23.51 -0.83 33.84
C SER A 908 21.99 -0.76 33.98
N ILE A 909 21.30 -1.83 33.64
CA ILE A 909 19.84 -1.92 33.69
C ILE A 909 19.45 -2.91 34.80
N VAL A 910 18.74 -2.45 35.82
CA VAL A 910 18.41 -3.28 36.99
C VAL A 910 16.89 -3.40 37.19
N ASN A 911 16.49 -3.99 38.31
CA ASN A 911 15.12 -4.40 38.61
C ASN A 911 14.04 -3.35 38.30
N ALA A 912 12.86 -3.85 37.93
CA ALA A 912 11.64 -3.12 37.61
C ALA A 912 11.80 -2.12 36.45
N SER A 913 12.69 -2.43 35.51
CA SER A 913 12.93 -1.60 34.31
C SER A 913 12.34 -2.25 33.06
N SER A 914 11.68 -1.46 32.21
CA SER A 914 11.07 -1.98 30.97
C SER A 914 11.11 -0.99 29.81
N ASN A 915 11.06 -1.49 28.58
CA ASN A 915 11.03 -0.66 27.36
C ASN A 915 12.24 0.29 27.30
N ILE A 916 13.45 -0.27 27.40
CA ILE A 916 14.70 0.47 27.33
C ILE A 916 15.25 0.36 25.91
N LYS A 917 15.48 1.48 25.24
CA LYS A 917 16.05 1.52 23.89
C LYS A 917 17.38 2.27 23.90
N MET A 918 18.36 1.76 23.19
CA MET A 918 19.70 2.32 23.10
C MET A 918 20.13 2.30 21.64
N LYS A 919 20.54 3.45 21.08
CA LYS A 919 21.03 3.57 19.70
C LYS A 919 22.36 4.33 19.66
N ASN A 920 23.32 3.86 18.88
CA ASN A 920 24.64 4.50 18.71
C ASN A 920 25.37 4.78 20.05
N ILE A 921 25.68 3.73 20.80
CA ILE A 921 26.38 3.82 22.09
C ILE A 921 27.88 3.54 21.92
N TYR A 922 28.73 4.47 22.32
CA TYR A 922 30.16 4.23 22.49
C TYR A 922 30.45 3.90 23.95
N CYS A 923 31.01 2.72 24.23
CA CYS A 923 31.34 2.28 25.58
C CYS A 923 32.82 1.86 25.64
N GLY A 924 33.61 2.50 26.50
CA GLY A 924 35.00 2.13 26.68
C GLY A 924 35.91 3.27 27.15
N PRO A 925 36.77 3.04 28.17
CA PRO A 925 36.89 1.81 28.98
C PRO A 925 35.67 1.58 29.91
N GLY A 926 35.53 0.38 30.48
CA GLY A 926 34.43 0.03 31.42
C GLY A 926 34.10 -1.47 31.49
N HIS A 927 32.97 -1.84 32.08
CA HIS A 927 32.48 -3.22 32.20
C HIS A 927 31.42 -3.59 31.16
N GLY A 928 31.19 -2.74 30.16
CA GLY A 928 30.26 -3.02 29.06
C GLY A 928 28.83 -2.56 29.33
N ILE A 929 27.88 -3.23 28.68
CA ILE A 929 26.45 -3.00 28.85
C ILE A 929 25.88 -4.20 29.61
N SER A 930 25.37 -3.96 30.81
CA SER A 930 24.98 -5.00 31.75
C SER A 930 23.51 -4.91 32.16
N ILE A 931 22.82 -6.04 32.17
CA ILE A 931 21.54 -6.23 32.86
C ILE A 931 21.81 -6.94 34.19
N GLY A 932 21.45 -6.31 35.30
CA GLY A 932 21.64 -6.79 36.66
C GLY A 932 22.62 -5.96 37.50
N SER A 933 22.92 -6.36 38.73
CA SER A 933 22.67 -7.70 39.29
C SER A 933 21.23 -7.89 39.80
N LEU A 934 20.55 -8.91 39.30
CA LEU A 934 19.16 -9.22 39.67
C LEU A 934 19.09 -10.37 40.68
N GLY A 935 18.08 -10.37 41.55
CA GLY A 935 17.83 -11.49 42.45
C GLY A 935 18.68 -11.52 43.73
N ASN A 936 19.44 -10.46 44.01
CA ASN A 936 20.25 -10.36 45.23
C ASN A 936 19.38 -10.52 46.48
N ASN A 937 19.86 -11.21 47.52
CA ASN A 937 19.11 -11.52 48.75
C ASN A 937 17.73 -12.16 48.49
N ASN A 938 17.65 -13.07 47.52
CA ASN A 938 16.42 -13.77 47.11
C ASN A 938 15.29 -12.83 46.66
N SER A 939 15.63 -11.64 46.17
CA SER A 939 14.66 -10.66 45.67
C SER A 939 14.10 -11.05 44.30
N THR A 940 12.98 -10.42 43.92
CA THR A 940 12.41 -10.54 42.58
C THR A 940 13.07 -9.52 41.65
N GLY A 941 13.66 -10.01 40.55
CA GLY A 941 14.22 -9.22 39.46
C GLY A 941 13.34 -9.29 38.21
N ILE A 942 12.85 -8.15 37.72
CA ILE A 942 12.06 -8.06 36.48
C ILE A 942 12.70 -7.03 35.55
N VAL A 943 13.10 -7.45 34.35
CA VAL A 943 13.56 -6.58 33.26
C VAL A 943 12.96 -7.05 31.95
N THR A 944 12.32 -6.16 31.20
CA THR A 944 11.69 -6.53 29.91
C THR A 944 11.95 -5.52 28.79
N ASN A 945 11.92 -6.00 27.55
CA ASN A 945 11.95 -5.17 26.34
C ASN A 945 13.16 -4.22 26.33
N VAL A 946 14.36 -4.78 26.31
CA VAL A 946 15.62 -4.03 26.21
C VAL A 946 16.17 -4.18 24.80
N VAL A 947 16.35 -3.07 24.10
CA VAL A 947 16.87 -3.05 22.73
C VAL A 947 18.12 -2.19 22.67
N LEU A 948 19.22 -2.77 22.22
CA LEU A 948 20.43 -2.07 21.80
C LEU A 948 20.60 -2.27 20.30
N ASP A 949 20.68 -1.17 19.55
CA ASP A 949 21.00 -1.17 18.14
C ASP A 949 22.19 -0.24 17.89
N THR A 950 23.26 -0.75 17.30
CA THR A 950 24.48 0.00 17.01
C THR A 950 25.22 0.41 18.29
N ALA A 951 26.28 -0.33 18.62
CA ALA A 951 27.19 0.02 19.70
C ALA A 951 28.64 -0.33 19.37
N PHE A 952 29.56 0.51 19.84
CA PHE A 952 30.99 0.26 19.74
C PHE A 952 31.59 0.12 21.14
N LEU A 953 32.06 -1.09 21.47
CA LEU A 953 32.64 -1.41 22.77
C LEU A 953 34.15 -1.60 22.62
N ARG A 954 34.94 -0.83 23.37
CA ARG A 954 36.40 -0.88 23.28
C ARG A 954 37.05 -0.97 24.66
N GLU A 955 38.00 -1.89 24.79
CA GLU A 955 38.82 -2.05 25.99
C GLU A 955 37.97 -2.25 27.27
N THR A 956 36.84 -2.94 27.15
CA THR A 956 35.93 -3.22 28.27
C THR A 956 36.14 -4.62 28.85
N THR A 957 35.84 -4.80 30.14
CA THR A 957 35.90 -6.13 30.80
C THR A 957 34.80 -7.07 30.30
N ASN A 958 33.62 -6.56 29.98
CA ASN A 958 32.55 -7.34 29.34
C ASN A 958 31.98 -6.56 28.14
N GLY A 959 31.36 -7.28 27.21
CA GLY A 959 30.61 -6.71 26.12
C GLY A 959 29.15 -6.53 26.54
N LEU A 960 28.36 -7.56 26.28
CA LEU A 960 26.92 -7.65 26.56
C LEU A 960 26.71 -8.69 27.66
N ARG A 961 26.25 -8.25 28.83
CA ARG A 961 26.20 -9.08 30.03
C ARG A 961 24.82 -9.12 30.67
N ILE A 962 24.38 -10.31 31.10
CA ILE A 962 23.24 -10.49 32.00
C ILE A 962 23.73 -11.24 33.24
N LYS A 963 23.57 -10.64 34.43
CA LYS A 963 24.07 -11.17 35.71
C LYS A 963 22.96 -11.30 36.75
N THR A 964 22.78 -12.48 37.34
CA THR A 964 21.75 -12.75 38.36
C THR A 964 22.29 -13.60 39.50
N TYR A 965 21.80 -13.40 40.71
CA TYR A 965 22.12 -14.22 41.87
C TYR A 965 21.24 -15.47 41.94
N GLN A 966 21.83 -16.57 42.39
CA GLN A 966 21.11 -17.75 42.86
C GLN A 966 20.22 -17.40 44.06
N GLY A 967 19.03 -17.99 44.14
CA GLY A 967 18.00 -17.72 45.15
C GLY A 967 16.95 -16.69 44.71
N GLY A 968 17.25 -15.87 43.70
CA GLY A 968 16.35 -14.86 43.16
C GLY A 968 15.11 -15.43 42.44
N SER A 969 14.14 -14.55 42.16
CA SER A 969 12.91 -14.88 41.41
C SER A 969 12.59 -13.81 40.36
N GLY A 970 11.60 -14.02 39.50
CA GLY A 970 11.23 -13.08 38.42
C GLY A 970 11.82 -13.48 37.07
N TYR A 971 11.99 -12.51 36.16
CA TYR A 971 12.44 -12.80 34.79
C TYR A 971 13.14 -11.64 34.08
N VAL A 972 14.04 -11.99 33.15
CA VAL A 972 14.58 -11.14 32.09
C VAL A 972 14.07 -11.68 30.76
N GLN A 973 13.32 -10.85 30.01
CA GLN A 973 12.68 -11.30 28.77
C GLN A 973 12.63 -10.21 27.70
N GLY A 974 12.82 -10.59 26.43
CA GLY A 974 12.71 -9.68 25.29
C GLY A 974 13.89 -8.73 25.23
N VAL A 975 15.10 -9.28 25.24
CA VAL A 975 16.35 -8.52 25.12
C VAL A 975 16.93 -8.73 23.74
N ARG A 976 17.26 -7.65 23.05
CA ARG A 976 17.86 -7.67 21.72
C ARG A 976 19.10 -6.79 21.70
N PHE A 977 20.22 -7.38 21.34
CA PHE A 977 21.47 -6.69 21.05
C PHE A 977 21.75 -6.85 19.56
N THR A 978 21.87 -5.73 18.83
CA THR A 978 22.02 -5.73 17.37
C THR A 978 23.08 -4.74 16.92
N ASN A 979 23.85 -5.11 15.88
CA ASN A 979 24.88 -4.26 15.26
C ASN A 979 25.95 -3.80 16.26
N VAL A 980 26.54 -4.75 17.00
CA VAL A 980 27.55 -4.42 18.04
C VAL A 980 28.95 -4.75 17.54
N GLN A 981 29.83 -3.76 17.54
CA GLN A 981 31.25 -3.92 17.23
C GLN A 981 32.08 -3.89 18.51
N MET A 982 33.01 -4.83 18.65
CA MET A 982 33.85 -4.99 19.83
C MET A 982 35.34 -4.92 19.47
N GLN A 983 36.13 -4.23 20.29
CA GLN A 983 37.59 -4.17 20.18
C GLN A 983 38.23 -4.41 21.53
N ASP A 984 39.07 -5.44 21.64
CA ASP A 984 39.85 -5.73 22.85
C ASP A 984 38.97 -5.92 24.11
N VAL A 985 37.78 -6.51 23.94
CA VAL A 985 36.81 -6.77 25.03
C VAL A 985 37.14 -8.09 25.71
N SER A 986 37.19 -8.16 27.04
CA SER A 986 37.58 -9.42 27.70
C SER A 986 36.49 -10.50 27.61
N ASN A 987 35.24 -10.21 28.00
CA ASN A 987 34.13 -11.16 27.95
C ASN A 987 33.00 -10.64 27.03
N PRO A 988 33.06 -10.89 25.71
CA PRO A 988 32.14 -10.29 24.73
C PRO A 988 30.66 -10.55 25.00
N ILE A 989 30.24 -11.82 25.14
CA ILE A 989 28.85 -12.21 25.35
C ILE A 989 28.77 -13.09 26.60
N LEU A 990 28.01 -12.66 27.61
CA LEU A 990 27.99 -13.31 28.91
C LEU A 990 26.59 -13.34 29.53
N ILE A 991 26.10 -14.53 29.88
CA ILE A 991 25.02 -14.74 30.85
C ILE A 991 25.60 -15.49 32.05
N ASP A 992 25.43 -14.95 33.25
CA ASP A 992 25.91 -15.52 34.49
C ASP A 992 24.82 -15.51 35.57
N GLN A 993 24.13 -16.65 35.73
CA GLN A 993 23.15 -16.86 36.80
C GLN A 993 23.79 -17.33 38.13
N PHE A 994 25.11 -17.47 38.18
CA PHE A 994 25.88 -17.81 39.38
C PHE A 994 26.68 -16.62 39.92
N TYR A 995 26.28 -15.40 39.54
CA TYR A 995 26.95 -14.18 39.95
C TYR A 995 26.98 -14.06 41.49
N CYS A 996 28.16 -13.81 42.03
CA CYS A 996 28.41 -13.67 43.46
C CYS A 996 29.52 -12.63 43.70
N ASP A 997 29.21 -11.57 44.44
CA ASP A 997 30.16 -10.52 44.81
C ASP A 997 30.70 -10.67 46.25
N ASN A 998 30.34 -11.75 46.93
CA ASN A 998 30.81 -12.10 48.28
C ASN A 998 32.12 -12.90 48.21
N PRO A 999 33.15 -12.56 49.02
CA PRO A 999 34.39 -13.34 49.13
C PRO A 999 34.21 -14.80 49.58
N THR A 1000 33.12 -15.15 50.26
CA THR A 1000 32.72 -16.55 50.45
C THR A 1000 31.82 -16.98 49.29
N SER A 1001 32.12 -18.13 48.67
CA SER A 1001 31.28 -18.68 47.58
C SER A 1001 29.80 -18.68 47.96
N CYS A 1002 28.98 -18.01 47.17
CA CYS A 1002 27.54 -18.12 47.29
C CYS A 1002 27.14 -19.59 47.08
N GLN A 1003 26.23 -20.10 47.91
CA GLN A 1003 25.72 -21.45 47.74
C GLN A 1003 24.76 -21.50 46.55
N ASN A 1004 24.85 -22.55 45.74
CA ASN A 1004 23.86 -22.83 44.70
C ASN A 1004 22.49 -23.04 45.35
N GLN A 1005 21.45 -22.45 44.78
CA GLN A 1005 20.09 -22.52 45.31
C GLN A 1005 19.15 -23.09 44.24
N THR A 1006 17.94 -23.47 44.64
CA THR A 1006 16.95 -24.08 43.73
C THR A 1006 16.14 -23.08 42.92
N SER A 1007 16.31 -21.77 43.16
CA SER A 1007 15.66 -20.70 42.42
C SER A 1007 16.68 -19.75 41.79
N ALA A 1008 16.31 -19.11 40.68
CA ALA A 1008 17.04 -18.02 40.05
C ALA A 1008 16.07 -17.16 39.22
N VAL A 1009 16.51 -15.98 38.78
CA VAL A 1009 15.75 -15.12 37.86
C VAL A 1009 15.71 -15.80 36.48
N LYS A 1010 14.52 -16.06 35.95
CA LYS A 1010 14.36 -16.75 34.66
C LYS A 1010 14.85 -15.88 33.50
N ILE A 1011 15.70 -16.40 32.62
CA ILE A 1011 16.19 -15.66 31.45
C ILE A 1011 15.67 -16.32 30.18
N SER A 1012 14.96 -15.56 29.34
CA SER A 1012 14.52 -16.08 28.04
C SER A 1012 14.33 -15.00 26.97
N GLN A 1013 14.24 -15.42 25.71
CA GLN A 1013 14.02 -14.52 24.56
C GLN A 1013 15.12 -13.45 24.46
N ILE A 1014 16.36 -13.91 24.30
CA ILE A 1014 17.55 -13.08 24.20
C ILE A 1014 18.13 -13.23 22.79
N MET A 1015 18.26 -12.13 22.06
CA MET A 1015 18.84 -12.11 20.71
C MET A 1015 20.17 -11.37 20.70
N TYR A 1016 21.16 -12.00 20.07
CA TYR A 1016 22.43 -11.40 19.68
C TYR A 1016 22.52 -11.43 18.17
N ARG A 1017 22.51 -10.27 17.50
CA ARG A 1017 22.47 -10.15 16.05
C ARG A 1017 23.56 -9.23 15.51
N ASN A 1018 24.26 -9.62 14.45
CA ASN A 1018 25.31 -8.83 13.80
C ASN A 1018 26.34 -8.31 14.82
N ILE A 1019 26.98 -9.22 15.55
CA ILE A 1019 27.99 -8.87 16.55
C ILE A 1019 29.36 -9.27 16.01
N THR A 1020 30.29 -8.32 15.95
CA THR A 1020 31.63 -8.59 15.41
C THR A 1020 32.71 -8.00 16.30
N GLY A 1021 33.89 -8.61 16.38
CA GLY A 1021 35.00 -8.00 17.11
C GLY A 1021 36.04 -8.94 17.68
N THR A 1022 36.86 -8.42 18.60
CA THR A 1022 37.96 -9.17 19.22
C THR A 1022 37.79 -9.39 20.72
N THR A 1023 38.21 -10.57 21.20
CA THR A 1023 38.19 -10.97 22.61
C THR A 1023 39.58 -11.09 23.23
N LYS A 1024 39.70 -10.86 24.54
CA LYS A 1024 40.90 -11.19 25.35
C LYS A 1024 40.78 -12.49 26.14
N SER A 1025 39.55 -12.97 26.38
CA SER A 1025 39.32 -14.25 27.03
C SER A 1025 39.18 -15.36 25.98
N GLU A 1026 39.61 -16.57 26.35
CA GLU A 1026 39.41 -17.81 25.58
C GLU A 1026 37.92 -18.05 25.29
N LYS A 1027 37.07 -17.88 26.31
CA LYS A 1027 35.60 -17.96 26.21
C LYS A 1027 35.03 -16.65 25.70
N ALA A 1028 34.80 -16.54 24.40
CA ALA A 1028 34.19 -15.37 23.78
C ALA A 1028 32.68 -15.30 24.07
N ILE A 1029 32.03 -16.47 24.11
CA ILE A 1029 30.60 -16.62 24.42
C ILE A 1029 30.48 -17.51 25.66
N LYS A 1030 29.81 -17.02 26.71
CA LYS A 1030 29.61 -17.79 27.95
C LYS A 1030 28.17 -17.67 28.45
N PHE A 1031 27.43 -18.77 28.43
CA PHE A 1031 26.10 -18.90 29.02
C PHE A 1031 26.15 -19.86 30.21
N ALA A 1032 26.28 -19.31 31.42
CA ALA A 1032 26.28 -20.07 32.66
C ALA A 1032 24.92 -19.93 33.36
N CYS A 1033 24.00 -20.85 33.05
CA CYS A 1033 22.64 -20.84 33.57
C CYS A 1033 22.41 -21.94 34.62
N SER A 1034 21.43 -21.73 35.49
CA SER A 1034 21.06 -22.60 36.61
C SER A 1034 20.40 -23.87 36.12
N ASP A 1035 20.81 -25.03 36.63
CA ASP A 1035 20.23 -26.32 36.26
C ASP A 1035 18.74 -26.43 36.66
N THR A 1036 18.35 -25.70 37.71
CA THR A 1036 16.96 -25.62 38.21
C THR A 1036 16.10 -24.58 37.48
N VAL A 1037 16.73 -23.60 36.82
CA VAL A 1037 16.06 -22.50 36.11
C VAL A 1037 16.86 -22.17 34.84
N PRO A 1038 16.85 -23.07 33.83
CA PRO A 1038 17.68 -22.94 32.64
C PRO A 1038 17.32 -21.70 31.83
N CYS A 1039 18.29 -21.18 31.09
CA CYS A 1039 18.05 -20.14 30.09
C CYS A 1039 17.45 -20.77 28.84
N SER A 1040 16.48 -20.12 28.20
CA SER A 1040 15.83 -20.68 27.01
C SER A 1040 15.60 -19.61 25.94
N HIS A 1041 15.41 -20.02 24.69
CA HIS A 1041 15.13 -19.11 23.59
C HIS A 1041 16.25 -18.06 23.40
N ILE A 1042 17.51 -18.48 23.51
CA ILE A 1042 18.67 -17.66 23.14
C ILE A 1042 18.89 -17.79 21.63
N VAL A 1043 19.08 -16.67 20.94
CA VAL A 1043 19.29 -16.63 19.48
C VAL A 1043 20.60 -15.94 19.17
N LEU A 1044 21.44 -16.61 18.39
CA LEU A 1044 22.64 -16.01 17.80
C LEU A 1044 22.43 -15.86 16.29
N ASN A 1045 22.66 -14.65 15.75
CA ASN A 1045 22.62 -14.40 14.32
C ASN A 1045 23.82 -13.56 13.89
N ASN A 1046 24.65 -14.06 12.96
CA ASN A 1046 25.81 -13.32 12.47
C ASN A 1046 26.71 -12.79 13.61
N VAL A 1047 27.17 -13.68 14.48
CA VAL A 1047 28.10 -13.39 15.58
C VAL A 1047 29.49 -13.87 15.18
N ASN A 1048 30.45 -12.98 15.01
CA ASN A 1048 31.84 -13.29 14.64
C ASN A 1048 32.84 -12.63 15.59
N LEU A 1049 33.38 -13.39 16.54
CA LEU A 1049 34.30 -12.94 17.57
C LEU A 1049 35.62 -13.69 17.47
N GLU A 1050 36.74 -12.95 17.41
CA GLU A 1050 38.07 -13.53 17.21
C GLU A 1050 39.01 -13.26 18.40
N GLY A 1051 39.85 -14.23 18.72
CA GLY A 1051 40.89 -14.11 19.74
C GLY A 1051 42.21 -13.65 19.12
N LYS A 1052 43.10 -13.07 19.92
CA LYS A 1052 44.42 -12.60 19.44
C LYS A 1052 45.29 -13.71 18.82
N ASP A 1053 45.13 -14.93 19.31
CA ASP A 1053 45.85 -16.12 18.83
C ASP A 1053 44.99 -16.99 17.88
N GLY A 1054 43.82 -16.50 17.45
CA GLY A 1054 42.87 -17.20 16.57
C GLY A 1054 42.06 -18.33 17.24
N GLN A 1055 42.38 -18.72 18.48
CA GLN A 1055 41.60 -19.70 19.25
C GLN A 1055 40.60 -19.01 20.17
N VAL A 1056 39.32 -19.36 20.00
CA VAL A 1056 38.18 -18.87 20.80
C VAL A 1056 37.14 -19.97 20.93
N GLU A 1057 36.44 -20.02 22.07
CA GLU A 1057 35.40 -21.02 22.33
C GLU A 1057 34.10 -20.41 22.86
N ALA A 1058 33.02 -21.18 22.75
CA ALA A 1058 31.74 -20.93 23.38
C ALA A 1058 31.50 -21.93 24.52
N TYR A 1059 30.92 -21.47 25.62
CA TYR A 1059 30.54 -22.29 26.77
C TYR A 1059 29.05 -22.13 27.09
N CYS A 1060 28.34 -23.25 27.24
CA CYS A 1060 26.93 -23.29 27.63
C CYS A 1060 26.74 -24.26 28.79
N ASN A 1061 26.02 -23.84 29.83
CA ASN A 1061 25.51 -24.68 30.91
C ASN A 1061 24.02 -24.39 31.09
N SER A 1062 23.19 -25.42 30.97
CA SER A 1062 21.73 -25.33 31.18
C SER A 1062 21.10 -24.17 30.40
N ALA A 1063 21.50 -24.02 29.14
CA ALA A 1063 21.08 -22.97 28.23
C ALA A 1063 20.63 -23.57 26.89
N GLU A 1064 19.46 -23.17 26.42
CA GLU A 1064 18.84 -23.68 25.19
C GLU A 1064 18.61 -22.53 24.18
N GLY A 1065 18.96 -22.78 22.92
CA GLY A 1065 18.85 -21.80 21.86
C GLY A 1065 19.29 -22.33 20.50
N PHE A 1066 19.40 -21.44 19.52
CA PHE A 1066 19.90 -21.78 18.18
C PHE A 1066 20.72 -20.63 17.59
N GLY A 1067 21.58 -20.98 16.63
CA GLY A 1067 22.38 -20.03 15.86
C GLY A 1067 22.10 -20.14 14.36
N TYR A 1068 22.04 -19.03 13.64
CA TYR A 1068 21.95 -19.05 12.17
C TYR A 1068 22.77 -17.92 11.53
N GLY A 1069 23.28 -18.16 10.32
CA GLY A 1069 24.29 -17.29 9.70
C GLY A 1069 25.70 -17.59 10.21
N VAL A 1070 26.60 -16.61 10.17
CA VAL A 1070 27.99 -16.80 10.63
C VAL A 1070 28.02 -16.81 12.15
N ILE A 1071 28.38 -17.94 12.78
CA ILE A 1071 28.54 -18.07 14.23
C ILE A 1071 29.98 -18.53 14.53
N HIS A 1072 30.81 -17.61 15.00
CA HIS A 1072 32.20 -17.85 15.38
C HIS A 1072 32.49 -17.16 16.74
N PRO A 1073 33.00 -17.88 17.76
CA PRO A 1073 33.18 -19.33 17.80
C PRO A 1073 31.86 -20.11 17.68
N SER A 1074 31.93 -21.37 17.23
CA SER A 1074 30.74 -22.23 17.15
C SER A 1074 30.13 -22.41 18.54
N ALA A 1075 28.80 -22.31 18.64
CA ALA A 1075 28.05 -22.40 19.89
C ALA A 1075 27.12 -23.63 19.90
N ASP A 1076 27.63 -24.78 19.43
CA ASP A 1076 26.87 -26.03 19.31
C ASP A 1076 26.29 -26.52 20.65
N CYS A 1077 26.86 -26.05 21.78
CA CYS A 1077 26.35 -26.33 23.12
C CYS A 1077 24.97 -25.72 23.43
N LEU A 1078 24.38 -24.92 22.54
CA LEU A 1078 23.01 -24.39 22.68
C LEU A 1078 21.93 -25.36 22.20
N TYR A 1079 22.28 -26.36 21.37
CA TYR A 1079 21.34 -27.36 20.87
C TYR A 1079 21.10 -28.43 21.96
N SER A 1080 19.84 -28.76 22.25
CA SER A 1080 19.44 -29.63 23.36
C SER A 1080 20.15 -30.99 23.32
N HIS A 1081 20.66 -31.42 24.47
CA HIS A 1081 21.50 -32.61 24.64
C HIS A 1081 20.78 -33.98 24.58
N ASP A 1082 19.59 -34.08 23.98
CA ASP A 1082 18.89 -35.37 23.84
C ASP A 1082 19.12 -36.10 22.50
N ASP A 1083 19.86 -35.51 21.56
CA ASP A 1083 20.27 -36.19 20.30
C ASP A 1083 21.59 -36.97 20.43
N LYS A 1084 21.77 -37.70 21.53
CA LYS A 1084 22.76 -38.80 21.61
C LYS A 1084 22.08 -40.16 21.41
N CYS A 1085 21.35 -40.30 20.32
CA CYS A 1085 20.99 -41.59 19.76
C CYS A 1085 20.84 -41.44 18.25
N LEU A 1086 21.95 -41.51 17.51
CA LEU A 1086 22.10 -42.03 16.15
C LEU A 1086 23.44 -41.52 15.57
N ASP A 1087 24.57 -42.06 16.06
CA ASP A 1087 25.72 -42.21 15.17
C ASP A 1087 26.62 -43.38 15.61
N GLN A 1088 26.16 -44.59 15.30
CA GLN A 1088 27.04 -45.73 15.05
C GLN A 1088 26.50 -46.50 13.85
N SER A 1089 26.57 -45.90 12.67
CA SER A 1089 26.78 -46.63 11.41
C SER A 1089 26.68 -45.67 10.23
N HIS A 1090 27.81 -45.21 9.71
CA HIS A 1090 28.21 -45.45 8.33
C HIS A 1090 29.54 -44.74 8.06
N LYS A 1091 30.60 -45.53 7.87
CA LYS A 1091 31.79 -45.07 7.13
C LYS A 1091 31.45 -45.08 5.64
N PRO A 1092 31.69 -43.99 4.88
CA PRO A 1092 31.97 -44.08 3.46
C PRO A 1092 33.50 -44.11 3.27
N GLY A 1093 33.98 -45.08 2.50
CA GLY A 1093 35.38 -45.17 2.08
C GLY A 1093 35.79 -44.07 1.09
N PRO A 1094 37.08 -43.92 0.80
CA PRO A 1094 37.59 -42.83 -0.03
C PRO A 1094 37.35 -43.13 -1.50
N VAL A 1095 36.74 -42.20 -2.23
CA VAL A 1095 36.67 -42.26 -3.69
C VAL A 1095 37.62 -41.23 -4.29
N LEU A 1096 38.50 -41.75 -5.13
CA LEU A 1096 39.53 -41.09 -5.91
C LEU A 1096 38.97 -40.09 -6.93
N VAL A 1097 39.70 -39.01 -7.12
CA VAL A 1097 39.55 -38.06 -8.23
C VAL A 1097 40.09 -38.69 -9.51
N THR A 1098 39.29 -38.70 -10.58
CA THR A 1098 39.76 -38.86 -11.96
C THR A 1098 39.14 -37.80 -12.86
N GLU A 1099 39.99 -37.19 -13.67
CA GLU A 1099 39.76 -36.11 -14.64
C GLU A 1099 38.77 -36.44 -15.78
N PRO A 1100 38.30 -35.43 -16.54
CA PRO A 1100 37.24 -35.59 -17.53
C PRO A 1100 37.77 -35.95 -18.92
N GLY A 1101 37.03 -36.81 -19.62
CA GLY A 1101 37.27 -37.15 -21.02
C GLY A 1101 35.94 -37.34 -21.77
N HIS A 1102 35.70 -36.41 -22.70
CA HIS A 1102 35.23 -36.59 -24.08
C HIS A 1102 34.09 -37.58 -24.44
N ASP A 1103 33.17 -37.00 -25.22
CA ASP A 1103 32.50 -37.50 -26.43
C ASP A 1103 31.02 -37.95 -26.40
N GLU A 1104 30.28 -37.25 -27.28
CA GLU A 1104 29.22 -37.67 -28.21
C GLU A 1104 27.91 -38.29 -27.66
N LEU A 1105 26.82 -37.51 -27.68
CA LEU A 1105 25.79 -37.49 -28.75
C LEU A 1105 24.70 -36.44 -28.48
#